data_AF-A0AAE0UPP2-F1
#
_entry.id   AF-A0AAE0UPP2-F1
#
_cell.length_a   1.000
_cell.length_b   1.000
_cell.length_c   1.000
_cell.angle_alpha   90.00
_cell.angle_beta   90.00
_cell.angle_gamma   90.00
#
_symmetry.space_group_name_H-M   'P 1'
#
loop_
_entity.id
_entity.type
_entity.pdbx_description
1 polymer ?
#
loop_
_entity_poly.entity_id
_entity_poly.type
_entity_poly.pdbx_seq_one_letter_code
_entity_poly.pdbx_strand_id
1 'polypeptide(L)'
;MNHEEESRPLLAEEVTEQGAEDSKVKNGKLYMATFAAVLGPLSFGFVLGYSSPAIPDLQRIPDPRLRLTVEEASWFGSVVTIGAGLGGLLGGWVVDKIGRKLSLMFCALPFIFGFTIIIAAQNHWMLYVGRVLTGVASGVTSLVVPLYISETSHERVRGTMGSCVQLMVVIGIMGAYVTGLFLDWGWLAVTSSIPPTLMLVCMCFMPETPRYLLSQGKRREAEDALRFLRGRDTPVEWECARIEAASRYEEGSLSLADLKDPGVYKPLGLGIMMMLLQQFTGINAIMFYAETIFEQAHFQNGDVASVIVGATQVIFTAVAALVMDRAGRKVLLILSGVAMCVSEATFGIYFKLSMTKHSNATLFSTIMEAQDAVSEAAHADLSWLALTSMGIFITGFALGWGPIPWLVMSEIFPTKVRGLGSAVCVLTNWTCAFIITKTFQNITREPGLQFNMLLAVAVLCSVVLWTHSFNSSDIRPQADFDLERFTGEWYRVGFAYDHPVLIKYRNKMLISRGQLIANENGGANLTMWTMNSQKTCDSSSYAYEKTELPGVFTYFSQRHKIEKDITVVETNYTDYGVVLKYKDINKDYTQLALYGRKPDLRPEVVEHFRSFALSIGFPEEAISTPAIVEINDTKTFYLQ
;
A
#
# COMPACT_ATOMS: atom_id res chain seq x y z
N MET A 1 -23.68 34.35 45.60
CA MET A 1 -22.40 35.01 45.26
C MET A 1 -21.41 33.91 44.93
N ASN A 2 -21.08 33.86 43.65
CA ASN A 2 -20.23 32.94 42.87
C ASN A 2 -19.22 32.05 43.60
N HIS A 3 -19.29 30.75 43.30
CA HIS A 3 -18.14 29.86 43.14
C HIS A 3 -18.53 28.76 42.13
N GLU A 4 -18.75 29.16 40.88
CA GLU A 4 -18.54 28.28 39.73
C GLU A 4 -17.12 28.57 39.24
N GLU A 5 -16.16 27.77 39.70
CA GLU A 5 -14.85 27.71 39.08
C GLU A 5 -14.63 26.26 38.64
N GLU A 6 -14.60 26.11 37.32
CA GLU A 6 -14.48 24.91 36.52
C GLU A 6 -13.44 23.91 37.05
N SER A 7 -13.88 22.71 37.46
CA SER A 7 -13.07 21.51 37.32
C SER A 7 -13.21 20.98 35.89
N ARG A 8 -12.50 21.61 34.95
CA ARG A 8 -12.30 21.07 33.60
C ARG A 8 -11.57 19.72 33.72
N PRO A 9 -12.05 18.64 33.08
CA PRO A 9 -11.29 17.40 33.08
C PRO A 9 -10.02 17.61 32.26
N LEU A 10 -8.85 17.33 32.88
CA LEU A 10 -7.51 17.39 32.25
C LEU A 10 -7.44 16.72 30.86
N LEU A 11 -8.29 15.72 30.61
CA LEU A 11 -8.42 15.04 29.32
C LEU A 11 -9.10 15.88 28.23
N ALA A 12 -10.01 16.77 28.60
CA ALA A 12 -10.55 17.75 27.67
C ALA A 12 -9.51 18.83 27.39
N GLU A 13 -8.71 19.24 28.39
CA GLU A 13 -7.65 20.23 28.18
C GLU A 13 -6.53 19.70 27.27
N GLU A 14 -6.04 18.47 27.45
CA GLU A 14 -5.03 17.86 26.54
C GLU A 14 -5.56 17.65 25.10
N VAL A 15 -6.82 17.25 24.92
CA VAL A 15 -7.43 17.06 23.59
C VAL A 15 -7.77 18.39 22.93
N THR A 16 -8.14 19.40 23.71
CA THR A 16 -8.40 20.77 23.21
C THR A 16 -7.10 21.52 22.94
N GLU A 17 -6.03 21.27 23.71
CA GLU A 17 -4.68 21.75 23.45
C GLU A 17 -4.08 21.08 22.21
N GLN A 18 -4.21 19.76 22.03
CA GLN A 18 -3.78 19.08 20.80
C GLN A 18 -4.54 19.59 19.57
N GLY A 19 -5.86 19.79 19.66
CA GLY A 19 -6.65 20.39 18.59
C GLY A 19 -6.32 21.86 18.31
N ALA A 20 -5.91 22.63 19.32
CA ALA A 20 -5.50 24.03 19.18
C ALA A 20 -4.04 24.17 18.68
N GLU A 21 -3.13 23.27 19.07
CA GLU A 21 -1.75 23.18 18.60
C GLU A 21 -1.69 22.73 17.13
N ASP A 22 -2.55 21.80 16.72
CA ASP A 22 -2.70 21.36 15.32
C ASP A 22 -3.17 22.50 14.40
N SER A 23 -3.90 23.51 14.93
CA SER A 23 -4.34 24.68 14.15
C SER A 23 -3.19 25.62 13.74
N LYS A 24 -2.02 25.51 14.39
CA LYS A 24 -0.84 26.35 14.11
C LYS A 24 0.12 25.74 13.08
N VAL A 25 -0.14 24.52 12.61
CA VAL A 25 0.76 23.81 11.67
C VAL A 25 0.70 24.43 10.27
N LYS A 26 1.85 24.91 9.78
CA LYS A 26 2.00 25.47 8.43
C LYS A 26 2.67 24.45 7.51
N ASN A 27 1.89 23.87 6.59
CA ASN A 27 2.36 22.80 5.70
C ASN A 27 3.19 23.26 4.49
N GLY A 28 3.41 24.57 4.28
CA GLY A 28 4.08 25.06 3.07
C GLY A 28 5.50 24.49 2.87
N LYS A 29 6.30 24.44 3.94
CA LYS A 29 7.65 23.86 3.89
C LYS A 29 7.65 22.33 3.79
N LEU A 30 6.64 21.67 4.36
CA LEU A 30 6.41 20.24 4.17
C LEU A 30 6.12 19.92 2.70
N TYR A 31 5.24 20.68 2.04
CA TYR A 31 4.97 20.49 0.62
C TYR A 31 6.20 20.73 -0.25
N MET A 32 7.05 21.69 0.11
CA MET A 32 8.34 21.91 -0.58
C MET A 32 9.29 20.72 -0.40
N ALA A 33 9.38 20.15 0.81
CA ALA A 33 10.20 18.97 1.08
C ALA A 33 9.66 17.73 0.34
N THR A 34 8.35 17.54 0.32
CA THR A 34 7.71 16.48 -0.48
C THR A 34 7.98 16.70 -1.97
N PHE A 35 7.81 17.93 -2.48
CA PHE A 35 8.09 18.26 -3.89
C PHE A 35 9.53 17.90 -4.28
N ALA A 36 10.50 18.29 -3.46
CA ALA A 36 11.91 17.95 -3.68
C ALA A 36 12.14 16.42 -3.73
N ALA A 37 11.50 15.67 -2.82
CA ALA A 37 11.62 14.22 -2.76
C ALA A 37 10.92 13.50 -3.94
N VAL A 38 9.75 13.99 -4.38
CA VAL A 38 8.97 13.35 -5.46
C VAL A 38 9.54 13.61 -6.86
N LEU A 39 10.56 14.47 -7.01
CA LEU A 39 11.39 14.54 -8.22
C LEU A 39 12.17 13.24 -8.48
N GLY A 40 12.43 12.43 -7.43
CA GLY A 40 13.01 11.10 -7.57
C GLY A 40 12.11 10.13 -8.33
N PRO A 41 10.88 9.85 -7.87
CA PRO A 41 9.88 9.07 -8.57
C PRO A 41 9.58 9.61 -9.97
N LEU A 42 9.61 10.93 -10.17
CA LEU A 42 9.54 11.52 -11.52
C LEU A 42 10.72 11.06 -12.40
N SER A 43 11.95 11.13 -11.89
CA SER A 43 13.16 10.66 -12.58
C SER A 43 13.07 9.15 -12.90
N PHE A 44 12.58 8.37 -11.95
CA PHE A 44 12.33 6.95 -12.12
C PHE A 44 11.29 6.68 -13.23
N GLY A 45 10.22 7.48 -13.29
CA GLY A 45 9.25 7.44 -14.38
C GLY A 45 9.88 7.69 -15.74
N PHE A 46 10.74 8.71 -15.85
CA PHE A 46 11.50 8.98 -17.08
C PHE A 46 12.37 7.78 -17.48
N VAL A 47 13.07 7.15 -16.52
CA VAL A 47 13.90 5.96 -16.78
C VAL A 47 13.09 4.78 -17.29
N LEU A 48 11.87 4.56 -16.78
CA LEU A 48 10.97 3.51 -17.24
C LEU A 48 10.43 3.81 -18.64
N GLY A 49 9.94 5.03 -18.88
CA GLY A 49 9.37 5.44 -20.16
C GLY A 49 10.39 5.62 -21.29
N TYR A 50 11.65 5.92 -20.95
CA TYR A 50 12.73 6.19 -21.92
C TYR A 50 12.91 5.10 -22.98
N SER A 51 12.75 3.82 -22.60
CA SER A 51 12.97 2.69 -23.50
C SER A 51 12.04 2.71 -24.72
N SER A 52 10.78 3.15 -24.55
CA SER A 52 9.76 3.04 -25.59
C SER A 52 10.11 3.82 -26.85
N PRO A 53 10.41 5.13 -26.79
CA PRO A 53 10.87 5.88 -27.96
C PRO A 53 12.34 5.62 -28.31
N ALA A 54 13.20 5.35 -27.32
CA ALA A 54 14.63 5.18 -27.61
C ALA A 54 14.96 3.88 -28.36
N ILE A 55 14.21 2.79 -28.14
CA ILE A 55 14.49 1.50 -28.80
C ILE A 55 14.24 1.57 -30.32
N PRO A 56 13.07 2.02 -30.81
CA PRO A 56 12.81 2.18 -32.24
C PRO A 56 13.83 3.11 -32.92
N ASP A 57 14.17 4.23 -32.28
CA ASP A 57 15.20 5.16 -32.76
C ASP A 57 16.56 4.49 -32.90
N LEU A 58 17.04 3.84 -31.83
CA LEU A 58 18.34 3.15 -31.82
C LEU A 58 18.40 1.97 -32.81
N GLN A 59 17.26 1.37 -33.17
CA GLN A 59 17.20 0.32 -34.19
C GLN A 59 17.29 0.86 -35.62
N ARG A 60 16.87 2.11 -35.85
CA ARG A 60 16.87 2.78 -37.16
C ARG A 60 18.15 3.57 -37.45
N ILE A 61 19.01 3.78 -36.46
CA ILE A 61 20.23 4.59 -36.60
C ILE A 61 21.17 4.06 -37.71
N PRO A 62 21.79 4.96 -38.49
CA PRO A 62 22.75 4.59 -39.52
C PRO A 62 24.09 4.06 -38.99
N ASP A 63 24.56 4.51 -37.81
CA ASP A 63 25.85 4.08 -37.23
C ASP A 63 25.76 2.62 -36.73
N PRO A 64 26.49 1.67 -37.35
CA PRO A 64 26.43 0.25 -36.97
C PRO A 64 26.96 -0.04 -35.56
N ARG A 65 27.70 0.87 -34.92
CA ARG A 65 28.21 0.68 -33.55
C ARG A 65 27.17 0.99 -32.47
N LEU A 66 26.18 1.79 -32.81
CA LEU A 66 25.08 2.21 -31.92
C LEU A 66 23.76 1.54 -32.28
N ARG A 67 23.63 1.05 -33.51
CA ARG A 67 22.43 0.35 -33.97
C ARG A 67 22.21 -0.93 -33.17
N LEU A 68 21.10 -1.01 -32.46
CA LEU A 68 20.75 -2.18 -31.67
C LEU A 68 20.07 -3.24 -32.55
N THR A 69 20.54 -4.48 -32.45
CA THR A 69 19.78 -5.65 -32.90
C THR A 69 18.60 -5.91 -31.96
N VAL A 70 17.67 -6.79 -32.32
CA VAL A 70 16.52 -7.12 -31.46
C VAL A 70 16.97 -7.74 -30.13
N GLU A 71 17.97 -8.63 -30.14
CA GLU A 71 18.52 -9.18 -28.89
C GLU A 71 19.18 -8.09 -28.04
N GLU A 72 19.92 -7.17 -28.65
CA GLU A 72 20.55 -6.05 -27.93
C GLU A 72 19.53 -5.04 -27.39
N ALA A 73 18.46 -4.76 -28.12
CA ALA A 73 17.34 -3.94 -27.65
C ALA A 73 16.65 -4.59 -26.44
N SER A 74 16.49 -5.91 -26.45
CA SER A 74 15.92 -6.64 -25.32
C SER A 74 16.79 -6.56 -24.06
N TRP A 75 18.12 -6.57 -24.22
CA TRP A 75 19.05 -6.30 -23.12
C TRP A 75 18.96 -4.85 -22.67
N PHE A 76 18.95 -3.90 -23.60
CA PHE A 76 18.84 -2.47 -23.30
C PHE A 76 17.61 -2.12 -22.44
N GLY A 77 16.45 -2.68 -22.79
CA GLY A 77 15.21 -2.53 -22.04
C GLY A 77 15.27 -3.21 -20.67
N SER A 78 15.86 -4.41 -20.57
CA SER A 78 15.79 -5.23 -19.36
C SER A 78 16.87 -4.91 -18.31
N VAL A 79 18.10 -4.54 -18.68
CA VAL A 79 19.21 -4.32 -17.71
C VAL A 79 18.92 -3.23 -16.67
N VAL A 80 18.05 -2.27 -16.99
CA VAL A 80 17.60 -1.24 -16.04
C VAL A 80 16.94 -1.86 -14.79
N THR A 81 16.21 -2.96 -14.97
CA THR A 81 15.49 -3.65 -13.89
C THR A 81 16.45 -4.43 -12.99
N ILE A 82 17.53 -5.00 -13.54
CA ILE A 82 18.64 -5.55 -12.74
C ILE A 82 19.26 -4.46 -11.90
N GLY A 83 19.55 -3.31 -12.51
CA GLY A 83 20.03 -2.13 -11.79
C GLY A 83 19.09 -1.75 -10.64
N ALA A 84 17.78 -1.68 -10.89
CA ALA A 84 16.78 -1.35 -9.88
C ALA A 84 16.69 -2.38 -8.75
N GLY A 85 16.82 -3.67 -9.04
CA GLY A 85 16.91 -4.71 -8.01
C GLY A 85 18.13 -4.53 -7.09
N LEU A 86 19.32 -4.30 -7.69
CA LEU A 86 20.54 -4.01 -6.94
C LEU A 86 20.43 -2.71 -6.14
N GLY A 87 19.85 -1.68 -6.73
CA GLY A 87 19.58 -0.40 -6.09
C GLY A 87 18.66 -0.52 -4.89
N GLY A 88 17.62 -1.34 -4.96
CA GLY A 88 16.72 -1.58 -3.82
C GLY A 88 17.44 -2.20 -2.63
N LEU A 89 18.31 -3.19 -2.87
CA LEU A 89 19.10 -3.84 -1.83
C LEU A 89 20.12 -2.88 -1.20
N LEU A 90 20.85 -2.14 -2.04
CA LEU A 90 21.81 -1.14 -1.57
C LEU A 90 21.10 0.00 -0.83
N GLY A 91 19.94 0.43 -1.33
CA GLY A 91 19.15 1.53 -0.79
C GLY A 91 18.76 1.32 0.67
N GLY A 92 18.37 0.10 1.05
CA GLY A 92 18.08 -0.25 2.45
C GLY A 92 19.29 -0.03 3.37
N TRP A 93 20.46 -0.55 2.98
CA TRP A 93 21.69 -0.37 3.76
C TRP A 93 22.16 1.09 3.83
N VAL A 94 22.06 1.81 2.71
CA VAL A 94 22.47 3.22 2.63
C VAL A 94 21.55 4.10 3.50
N VAL A 95 20.22 3.92 3.43
CA VAL A 95 19.24 4.71 4.19
C VAL A 95 19.43 4.64 5.70
N ASP A 96 19.79 3.47 6.21
CA ASP A 96 19.99 3.28 7.64
C ASP A 96 21.32 3.86 8.11
N LYS A 97 22.35 3.86 7.26
CA LYS A 97 23.69 4.32 7.62
C LYS A 97 23.86 5.84 7.49
N ILE A 98 23.44 6.42 6.37
CA ILE A 98 23.71 7.83 6.04
C ILE A 98 22.48 8.74 6.12
N GLY A 99 21.30 8.20 6.42
CA GLY A 99 20.06 8.98 6.51
C GLY A 99 19.34 9.12 5.17
N ARG A 100 18.10 9.61 5.21
CA ARG A 100 17.20 9.60 4.04
C ARG A 100 17.54 10.73 3.07
N LYS A 101 17.82 11.95 3.56
CA LYS A 101 18.22 13.10 2.75
C LYS A 101 19.49 12.80 1.96
N LEU A 102 20.55 12.35 2.65
CA LEU A 102 21.82 12.07 1.98
C LEU A 102 21.68 10.91 1.00
N SER A 103 20.90 9.88 1.33
CA SER A 103 20.61 8.79 0.39
C SER A 103 20.00 9.29 -0.91
N LEU A 104 19.03 10.21 -0.86
CA LEU A 104 18.45 10.81 -2.07
C LEU A 104 19.46 11.63 -2.88
N MET A 105 20.32 12.40 -2.20
CA MET A 105 21.38 13.17 -2.87
C MET A 105 22.43 12.28 -3.53
N PHE A 106 22.91 11.25 -2.84
CA PHE A 106 23.84 10.27 -3.42
C PHE A 106 23.21 9.47 -4.55
N CYS A 107 21.90 9.22 -4.48
CA CYS A 107 21.15 8.55 -5.54
C CYS A 107 20.98 9.41 -6.80
N ALA A 108 20.99 10.74 -6.69
CA ALA A 108 20.96 11.61 -7.87
C ALA A 108 22.21 11.45 -8.74
N LEU A 109 23.37 11.12 -8.15
CA LEU A 109 24.62 10.95 -8.87
C LEU A 109 24.53 9.82 -9.93
N PRO A 110 24.18 8.56 -9.61
CA PRO A 110 24.05 7.51 -10.62
C PRO A 110 22.96 7.79 -11.66
N PHE A 111 21.91 8.56 -11.35
CA PHE A 111 20.98 9.05 -12.39
C PHE A 111 21.69 9.95 -13.39
N ILE A 112 22.36 11.01 -12.91
CA ILE A 112 23.03 12.01 -13.76
C ILE A 112 24.16 11.36 -14.55
N PHE A 113 25.02 10.57 -13.89
CA PHE A 113 26.10 9.84 -14.55
C PHE A 113 25.57 8.82 -15.55
N GLY A 114 24.49 8.09 -15.22
CA GLY A 114 23.87 7.13 -16.10
C GLY A 114 23.37 7.77 -17.40
N PHE A 115 22.62 8.87 -17.31
CA PHE A 115 22.18 9.62 -18.49
C PHE A 115 23.35 10.27 -19.23
N THR A 116 24.36 10.79 -18.54
CA THR A 116 25.55 11.38 -19.18
C THR A 116 26.30 10.34 -20.02
N ILE A 117 26.43 9.10 -19.53
CA ILE A 117 27.04 8.00 -20.29
C ILE A 117 26.18 7.63 -21.50
N ILE A 118 24.85 7.64 -21.38
CA ILE A 118 23.95 7.42 -22.51
C ILE A 118 24.12 8.52 -23.56
N ILE A 119 24.13 9.79 -23.15
CA ILE A 119 24.33 10.95 -24.05
C ILE A 119 25.67 10.84 -24.80
N ALA A 120 26.72 10.40 -24.11
CA ALA A 120 28.05 10.25 -24.69
C ALA A 120 28.29 8.89 -25.36
N ALA A 121 27.26 8.05 -25.54
CA ALA A 121 27.44 6.67 -25.99
C ALA A 121 28.02 6.59 -27.40
N GLN A 122 29.09 5.81 -27.54
CA GLN A 122 29.75 5.49 -28.82
C GLN A 122 29.63 4.01 -29.19
N ASN A 123 29.14 3.20 -28.26
CA ASN A 123 28.92 1.77 -28.42
C ASN A 123 27.71 1.30 -27.58
N HIS A 124 27.16 0.14 -27.90
CA HIS A 124 26.03 -0.44 -27.16
C HIS A 124 26.36 -0.77 -25.69
N TRP A 125 27.63 -1.00 -25.34
CA TRP A 125 28.04 -1.25 -23.95
C TRP A 125 27.88 -0.01 -23.06
N MET A 126 28.17 1.19 -23.55
CA MET A 126 27.93 2.44 -22.83
C MET A 126 26.44 2.63 -22.55
N LEU A 127 25.58 2.29 -23.53
CA LEU A 127 24.13 2.30 -23.34
C LEU A 127 23.71 1.37 -22.19
N TYR A 128 24.24 0.14 -22.12
CA TYR A 128 23.94 -0.78 -21.02
C TYR A 128 24.44 -0.28 -19.67
N VAL A 129 25.67 0.22 -19.58
CA VAL A 129 26.23 0.76 -18.34
C VAL A 129 25.39 1.94 -17.85
N GLY A 130 25.01 2.85 -18.74
CA GLY A 130 24.13 3.96 -18.40
C GLY A 130 22.77 3.49 -17.88
N ARG A 131 22.15 2.50 -18.55
CA ARG A 131 20.88 1.90 -18.08
C ARG A 131 21.00 1.23 -16.72
N VAL A 132 22.07 0.48 -16.47
CA VAL A 132 22.31 -0.13 -15.14
C VAL A 132 22.44 0.95 -14.06
N LEU A 133 23.18 2.03 -14.30
CA LEU A 133 23.33 3.12 -13.34
C LEU A 133 22.01 3.85 -13.06
N THR A 134 21.25 4.20 -14.11
CA THR A 134 19.90 4.78 -13.93
C THR A 134 18.95 3.81 -13.23
N GLY A 135 19.12 2.50 -13.43
CA GLY A 135 18.41 1.44 -12.72
C GLY A 135 18.75 1.43 -11.23
N VAL A 136 20.03 1.40 -10.87
CA VAL A 136 20.48 1.44 -9.46
C VAL A 136 19.90 2.65 -8.75
N ALA A 137 19.95 3.82 -9.39
CA ALA A 137 19.32 5.03 -8.86
C ALA A 137 17.79 4.90 -8.68
N SER A 138 17.09 4.33 -9.67
CA SER A 138 15.65 4.06 -9.59
C SER A 138 15.30 3.16 -8.40
N GLY A 139 16.06 2.09 -8.21
CA GLY A 139 15.85 1.13 -7.13
C GLY A 139 16.00 1.77 -5.75
N VAL A 140 17.08 2.52 -5.53
CA VAL A 140 17.29 3.25 -4.27
C VAL A 140 16.15 4.24 -4.04
N THR A 141 15.81 5.05 -5.04
CA THR A 141 14.75 6.07 -4.96
C THR A 141 13.38 5.47 -4.61
N SER A 142 13.04 4.31 -5.19
CA SER A 142 11.77 3.62 -4.94
C SER A 142 11.55 3.26 -3.45
N LEU A 143 12.64 3.06 -2.70
CA LEU A 143 12.61 2.76 -1.27
C LEU A 143 12.73 4.02 -0.41
N VAL A 144 13.65 4.93 -0.74
CA VAL A 144 13.98 6.07 0.12
C VAL A 144 12.87 7.13 0.11
N VAL A 145 12.23 7.39 -1.03
CA VAL A 145 11.27 8.50 -1.17
C VAL A 145 10.00 8.26 -0.36
N PRO A 146 9.33 7.09 -0.44
CA PRO A 146 8.21 6.79 0.45
C PRO A 146 8.58 6.89 1.93
N LEU A 147 9.79 6.43 2.31
CA LEU A 147 10.27 6.55 3.68
C LEU A 147 10.43 8.00 4.12
N TYR A 148 11.11 8.82 3.32
CA TYR A 148 11.31 10.25 3.58
C TYR A 148 9.96 10.96 3.76
N ILE A 149 9.02 10.76 2.83
CA ILE A 149 7.69 11.38 2.89
C ILE A 149 6.93 10.92 4.13
N SER A 150 6.99 9.63 4.45
CA SER A 150 6.28 9.06 5.60
C SER A 150 6.83 9.53 6.95
N GLU A 151 8.13 9.84 7.02
CA GLU A 151 8.80 10.31 8.24
C GLU A 151 8.75 11.84 8.40
N THR A 152 8.57 12.61 7.32
CA THR A 152 8.39 14.07 7.40
C THR A 152 6.93 14.49 7.53
N SER A 153 5.99 13.70 7.00
CA SER A 153 4.55 14.03 7.02
C SER A 153 3.88 13.70 8.35
N HIS A 154 2.97 14.57 8.80
CA HIS A 154 2.06 14.28 9.92
C HIS A 154 0.86 13.46 9.44
N GLU A 155 0.15 12.81 10.36
CA GLU A 155 -0.87 11.78 10.10
C GLU A 155 -1.95 12.23 9.11
N ARG A 156 -2.39 13.49 9.18
CA ARG A 156 -3.49 14.03 8.34
C ARG A 156 -3.16 14.13 6.85
N VAL A 157 -1.91 14.43 6.49
CA VAL A 157 -1.49 14.61 5.07
C VAL A 157 -0.67 13.44 4.54
N ARG A 158 -0.24 12.53 5.41
CA ARG A 158 0.66 11.41 5.06
C ARG A 158 0.13 10.55 3.93
N GLY A 159 -1.16 10.24 3.92
CA GLY A 159 -1.81 9.48 2.84
C GLY A 159 -1.70 10.18 1.50
N THR A 160 -2.13 11.45 1.44
CA THR A 160 -2.07 12.27 0.21
C THR A 160 -0.64 12.45 -0.30
N MET A 161 0.33 12.71 0.59
CA MET A 161 1.73 12.84 0.19
C MET A 161 2.31 11.51 -0.31
N GLY A 162 1.88 10.37 0.26
CA GLY A 162 2.23 9.04 -0.23
C GLY A 162 1.70 8.77 -1.64
N SER A 163 0.46 9.14 -1.93
CA SER A 163 -0.13 9.00 -3.27
C SER A 163 0.61 9.80 -4.35
N CYS A 164 1.25 10.92 -4.00
CA CYS A 164 2.07 11.71 -4.92
C CYS A 164 3.24 10.92 -5.51
N VAL A 165 3.77 9.91 -4.81
CA VAL A 165 4.89 9.10 -5.29
C VAL A 165 4.52 8.39 -6.59
N GLN A 166 3.44 7.60 -6.58
CA GLN A 166 3.01 6.85 -7.75
C GLN A 166 2.57 7.79 -8.88
N LEU A 167 1.90 8.89 -8.55
CA LEU A 167 1.49 9.90 -9.53
C LEU A 167 2.70 10.50 -10.26
N MET A 168 3.79 10.79 -9.56
CA MET A 168 5.01 11.32 -10.18
C MET A 168 5.72 10.30 -11.05
N VAL A 169 5.69 9.00 -10.72
CA VAL A 169 6.20 7.95 -11.62
C VAL A 169 5.46 7.97 -12.96
N VAL A 170 4.12 7.98 -12.94
CA VAL A 170 3.33 7.94 -14.19
C VAL A 170 3.43 9.26 -14.98
N ILE A 171 3.56 10.40 -14.30
CA ILE A 171 3.87 11.68 -14.95
C ILE A 171 5.25 11.63 -15.61
N GLY A 172 6.23 10.99 -14.99
CA GLY A 172 7.57 10.83 -15.58
C GLY A 172 7.56 9.96 -16.83
N ILE A 173 6.78 8.86 -16.81
CA ILE A 173 6.61 8.00 -17.99
C ILE A 173 5.92 8.76 -19.12
N MET A 174 4.82 9.46 -18.83
CA MET A 174 4.15 10.33 -19.81
C MET A 174 5.10 11.41 -20.34
N GLY A 175 5.91 12.01 -19.47
CA GLY A 175 6.93 12.99 -19.83
C GLY A 175 7.92 12.43 -20.85
N ALA A 176 8.44 11.23 -20.62
CA ALA A 176 9.35 10.55 -21.54
C ALA A 176 8.70 10.31 -22.91
N TYR A 177 7.45 9.85 -22.95
CA TYR A 177 6.72 9.63 -24.21
C TYR A 177 6.48 10.95 -24.97
N VAL A 178 6.04 12.00 -24.27
CA VAL A 178 5.82 13.32 -24.89
C VAL A 178 7.12 13.90 -25.43
N THR A 179 8.22 13.81 -24.69
CA THR A 179 9.52 14.29 -25.17
C THR A 179 10.05 13.43 -26.30
N GLY A 180 9.75 12.13 -26.31
CA GLY A 180 10.12 11.20 -27.38
C GLY A 180 9.45 11.50 -28.73
N LEU A 181 8.31 12.21 -28.74
CA LEU A 181 7.68 12.66 -30.00
C LEU A 181 8.55 13.65 -30.79
N PHE A 182 9.37 14.44 -30.10
CA PHE A 182 10.05 15.60 -30.68
C PHE A 182 11.58 15.50 -30.64
N LEU A 183 12.13 14.58 -29.84
CA LEU A 183 13.55 14.51 -29.53
C LEU A 183 14.08 13.11 -29.80
N ASP A 184 15.23 13.05 -30.47
CA ASP A 184 15.98 11.80 -30.63
C ASP A 184 16.43 11.25 -29.27
N TRP A 185 16.70 9.94 -29.21
CA TRP A 185 17.22 9.23 -28.03
C TRP A 185 18.27 10.00 -27.20
N GLY A 186 19.24 10.68 -27.84
CA GLY A 186 20.29 11.44 -27.14
C GLY A 186 19.76 12.69 -26.43
N TRP A 187 18.92 13.48 -27.10
CA TRP A 187 18.27 14.65 -26.50
C TRP A 187 17.21 14.27 -25.47
N LEU A 188 16.53 13.14 -25.70
CA LEU A 188 15.65 12.52 -24.70
C LEU A 188 16.41 12.14 -23.42
N ALA A 189 17.67 11.68 -23.53
CA ALA A 189 18.50 11.40 -22.38
C ALA A 189 18.90 12.69 -21.63
N VAL A 190 19.12 13.79 -22.36
CA VAL A 190 19.35 15.12 -21.78
C VAL A 190 18.13 15.56 -20.98
N THR A 191 16.92 15.50 -21.53
CA THR A 191 15.70 15.90 -20.81
C THR A 191 15.45 15.02 -19.58
N SER A 192 15.72 13.72 -19.70
CA SER A 192 15.60 12.76 -18.58
C SER A 192 16.60 13.00 -17.44
N SER A 193 17.71 13.72 -17.70
CA SER A 193 18.68 14.13 -16.67
C SER A 193 18.25 15.37 -15.85
N ILE A 194 17.22 16.10 -16.30
CA ILE A 194 16.75 17.33 -15.63
C ILE A 194 16.11 17.03 -14.27
N PRO A 195 15.12 16.12 -14.14
CA PRO A 195 14.50 15.82 -12.85
C PRO A 195 15.49 15.39 -11.74
N PRO A 196 16.47 14.49 -11.96
CA PRO A 196 17.40 14.10 -10.90
C PRO A 196 18.40 15.22 -10.54
N THR A 197 18.75 16.09 -11.49
CA THR A 197 19.56 17.28 -11.21
C THR A 197 18.80 18.27 -10.34
N LEU A 198 17.52 18.52 -10.66
CA LEU A 198 16.66 19.36 -9.85
C LEU A 198 16.44 18.77 -8.45
N MET A 199 16.25 17.45 -8.35
CA MET A 199 16.17 16.74 -7.07
C MET A 199 17.42 16.99 -6.21
N LEU A 200 18.62 16.85 -6.77
CA LEU A 200 19.87 17.09 -6.06
C LEU A 200 19.94 18.52 -5.50
N VAL A 201 19.64 19.52 -6.32
CA VAL A 201 19.67 20.93 -5.92
C VAL A 201 18.61 21.23 -4.86
N CYS A 202 17.37 20.78 -5.05
CA CYS A 202 16.29 21.01 -4.10
C CYS A 202 16.55 20.33 -2.75
N MET A 203 17.07 19.10 -2.75
CA MET A 203 17.35 18.36 -1.51
C MET A 203 18.46 18.99 -0.67
N CYS A 204 19.40 19.75 -1.26
CA CYS A 204 20.39 20.52 -0.49
C CYS A 204 19.75 21.41 0.58
N PHE A 205 18.61 22.03 0.26
CA PHE A 205 17.89 22.97 1.11
C PHE A 205 16.88 22.31 2.06
N MET A 206 16.63 21.00 1.94
CA MET A 206 15.67 20.29 2.79
C MET A 206 16.34 19.71 4.04
N PRO A 207 15.61 19.56 5.17
CA PRO A 207 16.14 18.91 6.36
C PRO A 207 16.18 17.37 6.20
N GLU A 208 16.98 16.74 7.05
CA GLU A 208 16.93 15.28 7.26
C GLU A 208 15.68 14.89 8.08
N THR A 209 15.27 13.62 8.02
CA THR A 209 14.07 13.18 8.72
C THR A 209 14.23 13.26 10.25
N PRO A 210 13.24 13.78 10.99
CA PRO A 210 13.31 13.88 12.44
C PRO A 210 13.56 12.52 13.11
N ARG A 211 12.93 11.46 12.57
CA ARG A 211 13.10 10.09 13.06
C ARG A 211 14.55 9.60 12.97
N TYR A 212 15.22 9.84 11.84
CA TYR A 212 16.63 9.46 11.69
C TYR A 212 17.54 10.28 12.62
N LEU A 213 17.29 11.58 12.76
CA LEU A 213 18.08 12.42 13.67
C LEU A 213 17.93 11.97 15.14
N LEU A 214 16.72 11.60 15.56
CA LEU A 214 16.46 11.06 16.89
C LEU A 214 17.11 9.68 17.11
N SER A 215 17.09 8.80 16.11
CA SER A 215 17.77 7.48 16.22
C SER A 215 19.29 7.59 16.31
N GLN A 216 19.87 8.68 15.80
CA GLN A 216 21.29 9.01 15.94
C GLN A 216 21.60 9.80 17.24
N GLY A 217 20.61 10.00 18.13
CA GLY A 217 20.77 10.76 19.37
C GLY A 217 20.88 12.28 19.18
N LYS A 218 20.64 12.80 17.98
CA LYS A 218 20.76 14.22 17.62
C LYS A 218 19.46 14.99 17.84
N ARG A 219 18.99 15.03 19.09
CA ARG A 219 17.68 15.62 19.44
C ARG A 219 17.51 17.08 19.01
N ARG A 220 18.52 17.93 19.19
CA ARG A 220 18.46 19.35 18.81
C ARG A 220 18.25 19.54 17.30
N GLU A 221 18.98 18.78 16.47
CA GLU A 221 18.80 18.82 15.01
C GLU A 221 17.40 18.32 14.60
N ALA A 222 16.86 17.33 15.31
CA ALA A 222 15.51 16.81 15.07
C ALA A 222 14.42 17.85 15.39
N GLU A 223 14.56 18.59 16.48
CA GLU A 223 13.65 19.69 16.85
C GLU A 223 13.69 20.81 15.80
N ASP A 224 14.88 21.18 15.31
CA ASP A 224 15.04 22.17 14.24
C ASP A 224 14.41 21.69 12.92
N ALA A 225 14.57 20.41 12.58
CA ALA A 225 13.93 19.79 11.41
C ALA A 225 12.39 19.80 11.54
N LEU A 226 11.84 19.49 12.71
CA LEU A 226 10.39 19.55 12.94
C LEU A 226 9.86 20.99 12.88
N ARG A 227 10.56 21.96 13.48
CA ARG A 227 10.19 23.40 13.36
C ARG A 227 10.26 23.88 11.91
N PHE A 228 11.18 23.36 11.11
CA PHE A 228 11.19 23.62 9.67
C PHE A 228 9.95 23.04 8.98
N LEU A 229 9.56 21.81 9.29
CA LEU A 229 8.45 21.10 8.62
C LEU A 229 7.05 21.54 9.08
N ARG A 230 6.87 21.85 10.37
CA ARG A 230 5.59 22.17 11.01
C ARG A 230 5.34 23.68 11.13
N GLY A 231 6.40 24.48 11.18
CA GLY A 231 6.33 25.92 11.45
C GLY A 231 7.19 26.29 12.66
N ARG A 232 7.72 27.52 12.67
CA ARG A 232 8.72 27.98 13.65
C ARG A 232 8.17 28.05 15.09
N ASP A 233 6.86 28.26 15.21
CA ASP A 233 6.18 28.53 16.49
C ASP A 233 5.38 27.32 17.00
N THR A 234 5.51 26.16 16.35
CA THR A 234 4.80 24.93 16.75
C THR A 234 5.59 24.22 17.86
N PRO A 235 4.94 23.78 18.96
CA PRO A 235 5.57 22.94 19.96
C PRO A 235 5.87 21.57 19.33
N VAL A 236 7.15 21.19 19.30
CA VAL A 236 7.65 19.97 18.63
C VAL A 236 8.14 18.92 19.64
N GLU A 237 8.21 19.30 20.91
CA GLU A 237 8.78 18.50 22.00
C GLU A 237 7.96 17.23 22.25
N TRP A 238 6.63 17.31 22.14
CA TRP A 238 5.75 16.15 22.27
C TRP A 238 5.90 15.17 21.09
N GLU A 239 6.05 15.69 19.86
CA GLU A 239 6.23 14.88 18.65
C GLU A 239 7.59 14.15 18.70
N CYS A 240 8.66 14.83 19.13
CA CYS A 240 9.96 14.23 19.43
C CYS A 240 9.86 13.10 20.45
N ALA A 241 9.21 13.34 21.60
CA ALA A 241 9.07 12.34 22.67
C ALA A 241 8.31 11.10 22.20
N ARG A 242 7.27 11.29 21.38
CA ARG A 242 6.51 10.20 20.76
C ARG A 242 7.38 9.36 19.80
N ILE A 243 8.20 10.00 18.96
CA ILE A 243 9.08 9.31 18.02
C ILE A 243 10.19 8.54 18.76
N GLU A 244 10.80 9.14 19.80
CA GLU A 244 11.80 8.47 20.64
C GLU A 244 11.20 7.25 21.37
N ALA A 245 9.97 7.37 21.89
CA ALA A 245 9.27 6.26 22.51
C ALA A 245 9.07 5.11 21.51
N ALA A 246 8.61 5.41 20.28
CA ALA A 246 8.45 4.41 19.23
C ALA A 246 9.78 3.75 18.82
N SER A 247 10.87 4.53 18.76
CA SER A 247 12.20 4.02 18.39
C SER A 247 12.79 3.05 19.43
N ARG A 248 12.54 3.27 20.73
CA ARG A 248 13.00 2.35 21.80
C ARG A 248 12.33 0.98 21.74
N TYR A 249 11.12 0.89 21.20
CA TYR A 249 10.44 -0.38 20.96
C TYR A 249 11.00 -1.14 19.74
N GLU A 250 11.73 -0.47 18.84
CA GLU A 250 12.27 -1.07 17.60
C GLU A 250 13.72 -1.59 17.74
N GLU A 251 14.40 -1.37 18.88
CA GLU A 251 15.83 -1.73 19.11
C GLU A 251 16.13 -3.25 19.19
N GLY A 252 15.17 -4.13 18.95
CA GLY A 252 15.41 -5.57 18.87
C GLY A 252 16.07 -5.95 17.55
N SER A 253 17.34 -6.37 17.57
CA SER A 253 18.02 -6.91 16.39
C SER A 253 17.23 -8.06 15.75
N LEU A 254 17.06 -8.04 14.43
CA LEU A 254 16.43 -9.12 13.68
C LEU A 254 17.24 -10.41 13.81
N SER A 255 16.66 -11.43 14.41
CA SER A 255 17.15 -12.80 14.28
C SER A 255 16.47 -13.44 13.07
N LEU A 256 17.21 -14.19 12.24
CA LEU A 256 16.61 -14.98 11.16
C LEU A 256 15.57 -16.00 11.68
N ALA A 257 15.58 -16.31 12.98
CA ALA A 257 14.55 -17.11 13.64
C ALA A 257 13.18 -16.41 13.69
N ASP A 258 13.14 -15.07 13.72
CA ASP A 258 11.91 -14.28 13.77
C ASP A 258 11.10 -14.40 12.46
N LEU A 259 11.75 -14.80 11.35
CA LEU A 259 11.09 -15.08 10.07
C LEU A 259 10.22 -16.34 10.10
N LYS A 260 10.34 -17.19 11.12
CA LYS A 260 9.50 -18.40 11.28
C LYS A 260 8.17 -18.10 11.98
N ASP A 261 8.00 -16.90 12.54
CA ASP A 261 6.77 -16.49 13.20
C ASP A 261 5.62 -16.35 12.17
N PRO A 262 4.45 -16.99 12.40
CA PRO A 262 3.22 -16.75 11.65
C PRO A 262 2.85 -15.28 11.45
N GLY A 263 3.18 -14.40 12.38
CA GLY A 263 2.97 -12.95 12.26
C GLY A 263 3.89 -12.27 11.24
N VAL A 264 4.98 -12.93 10.82
CA VAL A 264 5.99 -12.38 9.91
C VAL A 264 5.95 -13.04 8.54
N TYR A 265 5.94 -14.39 8.46
CA TYR A 265 6.01 -15.05 7.16
C TYR A 265 4.71 -14.95 6.35
N LYS A 266 3.54 -14.82 6.99
CA LYS A 266 2.26 -14.64 6.28
C LYS A 266 2.22 -13.30 5.54
N PRO A 267 2.49 -12.14 6.18
CA PRO A 267 2.66 -10.87 5.46
C PRO A 267 3.75 -10.91 4.39
N LEU A 268 4.89 -11.57 4.67
CA LEU A 268 5.98 -11.69 3.71
C LEU A 268 5.58 -12.47 2.46
N GLY A 269 4.90 -13.61 2.63
CA GLY A 269 4.37 -14.39 1.52
C GLY A 269 3.36 -13.60 0.69
N LEU A 270 2.47 -12.84 1.34
CA LEU A 270 1.51 -11.97 0.66
C LEU A 270 2.20 -10.87 -0.14
N GLY A 271 3.18 -10.17 0.46
CA GLY A 271 3.93 -9.11 -0.21
C GLY A 271 4.72 -9.60 -1.43
N ILE A 272 5.44 -10.73 -1.29
CA ILE A 272 6.18 -11.36 -2.39
C ILE A 272 5.23 -11.78 -3.51
N MET A 273 4.11 -12.42 -3.17
CA MET A 273 3.13 -12.86 -4.15
C MET A 273 2.51 -11.67 -4.89
N MET A 274 2.13 -10.61 -4.18
CA MET A 274 1.59 -9.39 -4.80
C MET A 274 2.58 -8.75 -5.79
N MET A 275 3.87 -8.67 -5.43
CA MET A 275 4.91 -8.12 -6.30
C MET A 275 5.19 -8.99 -7.52
N LEU A 276 5.16 -10.31 -7.35
CA LEU A 276 5.27 -11.26 -8.45
C LEU A 276 4.11 -11.05 -9.43
N LEU A 277 2.86 -11.10 -8.94
CA LEU A 277 1.67 -10.94 -9.78
C LEU A 277 1.64 -9.61 -10.51
N GLN A 278 2.00 -8.51 -9.84
CA GLN A 278 2.07 -7.19 -10.46
C GLN A 278 2.94 -7.21 -11.72
N GLN A 279 4.08 -7.90 -11.68
CA GLN A 279 5.01 -7.96 -12.81
C GLN A 279 4.54 -8.93 -13.88
N PHE A 280 4.04 -10.10 -13.48
CA PHE A 280 3.48 -11.11 -14.39
C PHE A 280 2.25 -10.63 -15.18
N THR A 281 1.64 -9.51 -14.79
CA THR A 281 0.66 -8.82 -15.66
C THR A 281 1.24 -8.36 -17.00
N GLY A 282 2.57 -8.27 -17.14
CA GLY A 282 3.22 -7.83 -18.38
C GLY A 282 3.39 -6.31 -18.49
N ILE A 283 2.99 -5.55 -17.47
CA ILE A 283 2.99 -4.08 -17.52
C ILE A 283 4.34 -3.48 -17.94
N ASN A 284 5.47 -3.95 -17.38
CA ASN A 284 6.78 -3.38 -17.73
C ASN A 284 7.18 -3.64 -19.19
N ALA A 285 6.79 -4.78 -19.76
CA ALA A 285 7.00 -5.04 -21.18
C ALA A 285 6.12 -4.13 -22.04
N ILE A 286 4.84 -3.98 -21.67
CA ILE A 286 3.91 -3.07 -22.35
C ILE A 286 4.44 -1.63 -22.32
N MET A 287 4.97 -1.16 -21.18
CA MET A 287 5.50 0.20 -21.05
C MET A 287 6.84 0.37 -21.78
N PHE A 288 7.75 -0.61 -21.74
CA PHE A 288 9.07 -0.44 -22.36
C PHE A 288 9.06 -0.59 -23.88
N TYR A 289 8.07 -1.30 -24.42
CA TYR A 289 7.92 -1.54 -25.86
C TYR A 289 6.62 -0.95 -26.42
N ALA A 290 5.99 0.02 -25.73
CA ALA A 290 4.68 0.56 -26.12
C ALA A 290 4.64 1.00 -27.59
N GLU A 291 5.61 1.81 -28.01
CA GLU A 291 5.74 2.28 -29.40
C GLU A 291 5.94 1.12 -30.37
N THR A 292 6.86 0.20 -30.07
CA THR A 292 7.11 -1.00 -30.90
C THR A 292 5.87 -1.88 -31.04
N ILE A 293 5.06 -2.04 -29.99
CA ILE A 293 3.81 -2.81 -30.02
C ILE A 293 2.80 -2.14 -30.95
N PHE A 294 2.65 -0.82 -30.89
CA PHE A 294 1.72 -0.09 -31.76
C PHE A 294 2.18 -0.06 -33.22
N GLU A 295 3.48 0.06 -33.48
CA GLU A 295 4.05 -0.05 -34.82
C GLU A 295 3.81 -1.44 -35.43
N GLN A 296 3.99 -2.50 -34.64
CA GLN A 296 3.68 -3.88 -35.06
C GLN A 296 2.18 -4.10 -35.29
N ALA A 297 1.31 -3.35 -34.61
CA ALA A 297 -0.13 -3.35 -34.83
C ALA A 297 -0.57 -2.48 -36.03
N HIS A 298 0.37 -2.03 -36.87
CA HIS A 298 0.15 -1.18 -38.05
C HIS A 298 -0.53 0.17 -37.76
N PHE A 299 -0.38 0.70 -36.55
CA PHE A 299 -0.77 2.10 -36.29
C PHE A 299 0.24 3.04 -36.96
N GLN A 300 -0.26 3.99 -37.76
CA GLN A 300 0.60 4.94 -38.49
C GLN A 300 1.42 5.85 -37.56
N ASN A 301 0.93 6.12 -36.33
CA ASN A 301 1.58 6.97 -35.32
C ASN A 301 1.70 6.22 -33.97
N GLY A 302 2.62 5.25 -33.89
CA GLY A 302 2.84 4.46 -32.66
C GLY A 302 3.37 5.29 -31.48
N ASP A 303 4.09 6.36 -31.79
CA ASP A 303 4.60 7.40 -30.91
C ASP A 303 3.44 8.15 -30.20
N VAL A 304 2.43 8.62 -30.95
CA VAL A 304 1.24 9.30 -30.41
C VAL A 304 0.40 8.34 -29.56
N ALA A 305 0.29 7.08 -29.97
CA ALA A 305 -0.43 6.05 -29.21
C ALA A 305 0.22 5.81 -27.83
N SER A 306 1.56 5.80 -27.75
CA SER A 306 2.28 5.69 -26.48
C SER A 306 1.96 6.87 -25.53
N VAL A 307 1.83 8.09 -26.06
CA VAL A 307 1.45 9.27 -25.27
C VAL A 307 0.02 9.17 -24.74
N ILE A 308 -0.93 8.70 -25.55
CA ILE A 308 -2.33 8.46 -25.11
C ILE A 308 -2.36 7.45 -23.96
N VAL A 309 -1.56 6.38 -24.06
CA VAL A 309 -1.37 5.40 -23.00
C VAL A 309 -0.84 6.06 -21.71
N GLY A 310 0.21 6.88 -21.81
CA GLY A 310 0.77 7.61 -20.67
C GLY A 310 -0.24 8.57 -20.02
N ALA A 311 -0.98 9.33 -20.84
CA ALA A 311 -2.01 10.25 -20.36
C ALA A 311 -3.15 9.53 -19.63
N THR A 312 -3.62 8.41 -20.20
CA THR A 312 -4.63 7.53 -19.58
C THR A 312 -4.14 7.04 -18.23
N GLN A 313 -2.88 6.60 -18.15
CA GLN A 313 -2.28 6.13 -16.90
C GLN A 313 -2.24 7.24 -15.83
N VAL A 314 -1.88 8.47 -16.18
CA VAL A 314 -1.87 9.61 -15.25
C VAL A 314 -3.28 9.90 -14.71
N ILE A 315 -4.28 9.98 -15.59
CA ILE A 315 -5.67 10.27 -15.21
C ILE A 315 -6.19 9.20 -14.25
N PHE A 316 -6.07 7.93 -14.62
CA PHE A 316 -6.61 6.85 -13.79
C PHE A 316 -5.82 6.62 -12.50
N THR A 317 -4.53 6.91 -12.47
CA THR A 317 -3.76 6.90 -11.21
C THR A 317 -4.23 8.00 -10.26
N ALA A 318 -4.54 9.19 -10.78
CA ALA A 318 -5.12 10.27 -9.98
C ALA A 318 -6.52 9.90 -9.45
N VAL A 319 -7.36 9.28 -10.29
CA VAL A 319 -8.66 8.74 -9.86
C VAL A 319 -8.48 7.67 -8.78
N ALA A 320 -7.52 6.76 -8.95
CA ALA A 320 -7.22 5.71 -7.97
C ALA A 320 -6.88 6.31 -6.61
N ALA A 321 -6.02 7.34 -6.58
CA ALA A 321 -5.65 8.03 -5.35
C ALA A 321 -6.85 8.65 -4.62
N LEU A 322 -7.84 9.18 -5.35
CA LEU A 322 -9.04 9.77 -4.77
C LEU A 322 -10.07 8.73 -4.32
N VAL A 323 -10.15 7.59 -5.02
CA VAL A 323 -11.15 6.55 -4.78
C VAL A 323 -10.68 5.53 -3.73
N MET A 324 -9.37 5.32 -3.60
CA MET A 324 -8.78 4.30 -2.73
C MET A 324 -9.19 4.43 -1.26
N ASP A 325 -9.28 5.67 -0.75
CA ASP A 325 -9.68 5.93 0.62
C ASP A 325 -11.17 5.66 0.88
N ARG A 326 -12.02 5.67 -0.16
CA ARG A 326 -13.48 5.48 -0.04
C ARG A 326 -13.93 4.05 -0.32
N ALA A 327 -13.42 3.46 -1.39
CA ALA A 327 -13.87 2.14 -1.87
C ALA A 327 -13.08 0.98 -1.23
N GLY A 328 -11.95 1.28 -0.58
CA GLY A 328 -11.09 0.29 0.04
C GLY A 328 -10.15 -0.41 -0.96
N ARG A 329 -8.98 -0.80 -0.47
CA ARG A 329 -7.88 -1.33 -1.28
C ARG A 329 -8.23 -2.68 -1.92
N LYS A 330 -8.93 -3.56 -1.18
CA LYS A 330 -9.30 -4.90 -1.65
C LYS A 330 -10.24 -4.86 -2.86
N VAL A 331 -11.29 -4.03 -2.81
CA VAL A 331 -12.28 -3.93 -3.89
C VAL A 331 -11.62 -3.41 -5.17
N LEU A 332 -10.77 -2.38 -5.07
CA LEU A 332 -10.05 -1.84 -6.22
C LEU A 332 -9.11 -2.86 -6.85
N LEU A 333 -8.40 -3.65 -6.05
CA LEU A 333 -7.48 -4.68 -6.56
C LEU A 333 -8.23 -5.79 -7.34
N ILE A 334 -9.40 -6.19 -6.86
CA ILE A 334 -10.23 -7.22 -7.51
C ILE A 334 -10.82 -6.68 -8.82
N LEU A 335 -11.45 -5.50 -8.77
CA LEU A 335 -12.09 -4.90 -9.94
C LEU A 335 -11.07 -4.61 -11.05
N SER A 336 -9.91 -4.04 -10.69
CA SER A 336 -8.79 -3.83 -11.62
C SER A 336 -8.27 -5.15 -12.20
N GLY A 337 -8.10 -6.18 -11.35
CA GLY A 337 -7.69 -7.51 -11.80
C GLY A 337 -8.63 -8.07 -12.86
N VAL A 338 -9.94 -8.08 -12.60
CA VAL A 338 -10.95 -8.54 -13.57
C VAL A 338 -10.90 -7.75 -14.87
N ALA A 339 -10.79 -6.42 -14.81
CA ALA A 339 -10.70 -5.56 -15.99
C ALA A 339 -9.46 -5.89 -16.84
N MET A 340 -8.30 -6.06 -16.19
CA MET A 340 -7.05 -6.45 -16.86
C MET A 340 -7.17 -7.84 -17.50
N CYS A 341 -7.80 -8.80 -16.80
CA CYS A 341 -8.02 -10.16 -17.30
C CYS A 341 -8.87 -10.17 -18.59
N VAL A 342 -9.99 -9.44 -18.60
CA VAL A 342 -10.87 -9.32 -19.77
C VAL A 342 -10.15 -8.64 -20.93
N SER A 343 -9.38 -7.61 -20.63
CA SER A 343 -8.58 -6.89 -21.61
C SER A 343 -7.52 -7.75 -22.29
N GLU A 344 -6.69 -8.45 -21.52
CA GLU A 344 -5.64 -9.34 -22.04
C GLU A 344 -6.23 -10.50 -22.86
N ALA A 345 -7.35 -11.06 -22.42
CA ALA A 345 -8.06 -12.09 -23.19
C ALA A 345 -8.52 -11.55 -24.56
N THR A 346 -9.02 -10.30 -24.59
CA THR A 346 -9.46 -9.63 -25.82
C THR A 346 -8.28 -9.33 -26.74
N PHE A 347 -7.16 -8.84 -26.18
CA PHE A 347 -5.93 -8.56 -26.92
C PHE A 347 -5.31 -9.84 -27.50
N GLY A 348 -5.29 -10.93 -26.74
CA GLY A 348 -4.83 -12.25 -27.21
C GLY A 348 -5.69 -12.81 -28.35
N ILE A 349 -7.02 -12.66 -28.27
CA ILE A 349 -7.94 -13.06 -29.35
C ILE A 349 -7.69 -12.23 -30.61
N TYR A 350 -7.50 -10.91 -30.48
CA TYR A 350 -7.18 -10.02 -31.61
C TYR A 350 -5.93 -10.49 -32.36
N PHE A 351 -4.83 -10.74 -31.65
CA PHE A 351 -3.59 -11.20 -32.27
C PHE A 351 -3.75 -12.58 -32.95
N LYS A 352 -4.54 -13.48 -32.36
CA LYS A 352 -4.84 -14.79 -32.96
C LYS A 352 -5.60 -14.65 -34.27
N LEU A 353 -6.64 -13.82 -34.29
CA LEU A 353 -7.45 -13.57 -35.49
C LEU A 353 -6.65 -12.85 -36.58
N SER A 354 -5.81 -11.88 -36.20
CA SER A 354 -4.92 -11.16 -37.10
C SER A 354 -3.89 -12.10 -37.76
N MET A 355 -3.25 -12.99 -36.98
CA MET A 355 -2.25 -13.94 -37.48
C MET A 355 -2.85 -15.12 -38.27
N THR A 356 -4.03 -15.61 -37.91
CA THR A 356 -4.70 -16.72 -38.63
C THR A 356 -5.08 -16.33 -40.06
N LYS A 357 -5.39 -15.05 -40.29
CA LYS A 357 -5.66 -14.51 -41.64
C LYS A 357 -4.43 -14.57 -42.55
N HIS A 358 -3.23 -14.37 -42.01
CA HIS A 358 -1.98 -14.47 -42.78
C HIS A 358 -1.60 -15.91 -43.15
N SER A 359 -1.94 -16.92 -42.34
CA SER A 359 -1.64 -18.33 -42.67
C SER A 359 -2.56 -18.91 -43.75
N ASN A 360 -3.77 -18.36 -43.94
CA ASN A 360 -4.65 -18.75 -45.05
C ASN A 360 -4.35 -17.96 -46.33
N ALA A 361 -3.63 -16.84 -46.24
CA ALA A 361 -3.22 -16.04 -47.40
C ALA A 361 -2.15 -16.74 -48.26
N THR A 362 -1.35 -17.67 -47.70
CA THR A 362 -0.39 -18.46 -48.50
C THR A 362 -1.06 -19.58 -49.32
N LEU A 363 -2.29 -20.00 -48.97
CA LEU A 363 -3.08 -20.94 -49.78
C LEU A 363 -4.07 -20.22 -50.72
N PHE A 364 -4.44 -18.98 -50.38
CA PHE A 364 -5.38 -18.14 -51.17
C PHE A 364 -4.67 -17.23 -52.19
N SER A 365 -3.38 -16.95 -52.02
CA SER A 365 -2.56 -16.17 -52.98
C SER A 365 -2.33 -16.86 -54.32
N THR A 366 -2.58 -18.17 -54.42
CA THR A 366 -2.50 -18.91 -55.70
C THR A 366 -3.77 -18.83 -56.54
N ILE A 367 -4.87 -18.20 -56.09
CA ILE A 367 -6.16 -18.19 -56.81
C ILE A 367 -6.70 -16.80 -57.18
N MET A 368 -6.19 -15.69 -56.65
CA MET A 368 -6.77 -14.36 -56.96
C MET A 368 -5.74 -13.31 -57.39
N GLU A 369 -5.44 -13.30 -58.69
CA GLU A 369 -4.76 -12.23 -59.44
C GLU A 369 -5.73 -11.12 -59.91
N ALA A 370 -6.89 -10.91 -59.26
CA ALA A 370 -7.92 -10.01 -59.82
C ALA A 370 -8.73 -9.15 -58.84
N GLN A 371 -8.22 -8.78 -57.66
CA GLN A 371 -8.97 -7.84 -56.79
C GLN A 371 -8.09 -6.94 -55.90
N ASP A 372 -7.22 -6.14 -56.51
CA ASP A 372 -6.34 -5.14 -55.87
C ASP A 372 -7.06 -3.88 -55.33
N ALA A 373 -8.31 -3.97 -54.86
CA ALA A 373 -9.01 -2.78 -54.32
C ALA A 373 -9.88 -3.01 -53.07
N VAL A 374 -9.93 -4.23 -52.53
CA VAL A 374 -10.82 -4.56 -51.38
C VAL A 374 -10.03 -5.06 -50.15
N SER A 375 -8.72 -5.32 -50.28
CA SER A 375 -7.91 -5.84 -49.17
C SER A 375 -7.45 -4.74 -48.18
N GLU A 376 -7.30 -3.48 -48.60
CA GLU A 376 -6.87 -2.39 -47.71
C GLU A 376 -7.94 -1.92 -46.71
N ALA A 377 -9.23 -2.11 -47.00
CA ALA A 377 -10.32 -1.62 -46.15
C ALA A 377 -10.59 -2.51 -44.91
N ALA A 378 -10.33 -3.81 -44.98
CA ALA A 378 -10.64 -4.76 -43.90
C ALA A 378 -9.55 -4.88 -42.81
N HIS A 379 -8.39 -4.25 -43.02
CA HIS A 379 -7.30 -4.18 -42.02
C HIS A 379 -7.47 -3.02 -41.03
N ALA A 380 -8.21 -1.97 -41.40
CA ALA A 380 -8.52 -0.82 -40.54
C ALA A 380 -9.55 -1.13 -39.44
N ASP A 381 -10.40 -2.14 -39.64
CA ASP A 381 -11.58 -2.40 -38.80
C ASP A 381 -11.30 -3.10 -37.46
N LEU A 382 -10.06 -3.48 -37.16
CA LEU A 382 -9.75 -4.23 -35.93
C LEU A 382 -8.65 -3.60 -35.07
N SER A 383 -7.87 -2.64 -35.58
CA SER A 383 -6.80 -1.96 -34.82
C SER A 383 -7.33 -1.18 -33.61
N TRP A 384 -8.56 -0.64 -33.70
CA TRP A 384 -9.23 0.00 -32.56
C TRP A 384 -9.45 -0.97 -31.39
N LEU A 385 -9.59 -2.28 -31.65
CA LEU A 385 -9.76 -3.30 -30.61
C LEU A 385 -8.47 -3.50 -29.82
N ALA A 386 -7.31 -3.50 -30.50
CA ALA A 386 -6.00 -3.56 -29.85
C ALA A 386 -5.73 -2.33 -28.98
N LEU A 387 -6.06 -1.14 -29.49
CA LEU A 387 -5.94 0.12 -28.72
C LEU A 387 -6.88 0.16 -27.52
N THR A 388 -8.15 -0.23 -27.72
CA THR A 388 -9.17 -0.21 -26.66
C THR A 388 -8.86 -1.22 -25.57
N SER A 389 -8.44 -2.44 -25.93
CA SER A 389 -7.99 -3.43 -24.95
C SER A 389 -6.77 -2.91 -24.19
N MET A 390 -5.68 -2.53 -24.86
CA MET A 390 -4.50 -1.98 -24.18
C MET A 390 -4.86 -0.79 -23.25
N GLY A 391 -5.75 0.10 -23.67
CA GLY A 391 -6.28 1.19 -22.83
C GLY A 391 -7.04 0.71 -21.59
N ILE A 392 -7.89 -0.31 -21.71
CA ILE A 392 -8.60 -0.93 -20.57
C ILE A 392 -7.61 -1.62 -19.63
N PHE A 393 -6.61 -2.32 -20.16
CA PHE A 393 -5.54 -2.93 -19.35
C PHE A 393 -4.79 -1.88 -18.52
N ILE A 394 -4.33 -0.80 -19.15
CA ILE A 394 -3.59 0.29 -18.48
C ILE A 394 -4.49 0.98 -17.45
N THR A 395 -5.75 1.20 -17.78
CA THR A 395 -6.75 1.76 -16.86
C THR A 395 -6.93 0.87 -15.63
N GLY A 396 -7.13 -0.44 -15.83
CA GLY A 396 -7.23 -1.42 -14.76
C GLY A 396 -5.98 -1.41 -13.88
N PHE A 397 -4.80 -1.48 -14.49
CA PHE A 397 -3.53 -1.45 -13.77
C PHE A 397 -3.39 -0.17 -12.93
N ALA A 398 -3.63 1.00 -13.52
CA ALA A 398 -3.53 2.30 -12.84
C ALA A 398 -4.51 2.43 -11.65
N LEU A 399 -5.70 1.83 -11.75
CA LEU A 399 -6.73 1.87 -10.70
C LEU A 399 -6.41 1.01 -9.48
N GLY A 400 -5.64 -0.06 -9.62
CA GLY A 400 -5.40 -0.99 -8.51
C GLY A 400 -4.00 -1.55 -8.46
N TRP A 401 -3.64 -2.42 -9.41
CA TRP A 401 -2.38 -3.18 -9.38
C TRP A 401 -1.11 -2.32 -9.45
N GLY A 402 -1.19 -1.08 -9.90
CA GLY A 402 -0.10 -0.11 -9.83
C GLY A 402 0.18 0.33 -8.39
N PRO A 403 -0.68 1.15 -7.76
CA PRO A 403 -0.41 1.73 -6.45
C PRO A 403 -0.56 0.77 -5.26
N ILE A 404 -1.51 -0.18 -5.32
CA ILE A 404 -1.93 -0.95 -4.14
C ILE A 404 -0.84 -1.91 -3.63
N PRO A 405 -0.13 -2.70 -4.46
CA PRO A 405 0.93 -3.60 -3.95
C PRO A 405 2.03 -2.87 -3.18
N TRP A 406 2.45 -1.69 -3.65
CA TRP A 406 3.46 -0.87 -2.99
C TRP A 406 2.96 -0.30 -1.65
N LEU A 407 1.69 0.11 -1.60
CA LEU A 407 1.06 0.61 -0.39
C LEU A 407 0.86 -0.51 0.65
N VAL A 408 0.28 -1.64 0.24
CA VAL A 408 0.05 -2.81 1.10
C VAL A 408 1.37 -3.34 1.66
N MET A 409 2.43 -3.40 0.84
CA MET A 409 3.78 -3.76 1.31
C MET A 409 4.22 -2.90 2.50
N SER A 410 3.93 -1.60 2.51
CA SER A 410 4.31 -0.71 3.62
C SER A 410 3.44 -0.85 4.88
N GLU A 411 2.23 -1.41 4.76
CA GLU A 411 1.23 -1.50 5.82
C GLU A 411 1.20 -2.88 6.51
N ILE A 412 1.43 -3.98 5.78
CA ILE A 412 1.28 -5.34 6.33
C ILE A 412 2.48 -5.80 7.18
N PHE A 413 3.63 -5.16 7.03
CA PHE A 413 4.84 -5.58 7.74
C PHE A 413 4.94 -5.00 9.16
N PRO A 414 5.15 -5.85 10.18
CA PRO A 414 5.56 -5.41 11.50
C PRO A 414 6.81 -4.52 11.41
N THR A 415 6.87 -3.48 12.24
CA THR A 415 7.97 -2.49 12.23
C THR A 415 9.35 -3.14 12.28
N LYS A 416 9.51 -4.20 13.08
CA LYS A 416 10.77 -4.95 13.24
C LYS A 416 11.28 -5.57 11.93
N VAL A 417 10.41 -6.10 11.07
CA VAL A 417 10.78 -6.85 9.85
C VAL A 417 10.57 -6.06 8.56
N ARG A 418 9.99 -4.85 8.66
CA ARG A 418 9.57 -4.03 7.51
C ARG A 418 10.70 -3.75 6.53
N GLY A 419 11.91 -3.45 7.01
CA GLY A 419 13.06 -3.19 6.14
C GLY A 419 13.44 -4.40 5.28
N LEU A 420 13.70 -5.54 5.91
CA LEU A 420 14.06 -6.79 5.22
C LEU A 420 12.92 -7.28 4.33
N GLY A 421 11.69 -7.29 4.83
CA GLY A 421 10.51 -7.74 4.08
C GLY A 421 10.27 -6.90 2.83
N SER A 422 10.40 -5.57 2.93
CA SER A 422 10.27 -4.67 1.78
C SER A 422 11.40 -4.89 0.77
N ALA A 423 12.64 -5.07 1.22
CA ALA A 423 13.78 -5.33 0.33
C ALA A 423 13.61 -6.62 -0.48
N VAL A 424 13.11 -7.70 0.15
CA VAL A 424 12.81 -8.97 -0.54
C VAL A 424 11.70 -8.78 -1.57
N CYS A 425 10.61 -8.09 -1.21
CA CYS A 425 9.51 -7.80 -2.15
C CYS A 425 9.97 -6.98 -3.36
N VAL A 426 10.79 -5.95 -3.14
CA VAL A 426 11.39 -5.11 -4.19
C VAL A 426 12.30 -5.94 -5.10
N LEU A 427 13.14 -6.82 -4.53
CA LEU A 427 14.00 -7.70 -5.30
C LEU A 427 13.18 -8.66 -6.17
N THR A 428 12.11 -9.25 -5.62
CA THR A 428 11.18 -10.10 -6.39
C THR A 428 10.56 -9.32 -7.54
N ASN A 429 10.04 -8.11 -7.28
CA ASN A 429 9.44 -7.25 -8.30
C ASN A 429 10.43 -7.00 -9.46
N TRP A 430 11.63 -6.52 -9.17
CA TRP A 430 12.60 -6.18 -10.20
C TRP A 430 13.19 -7.39 -10.93
N THR A 431 13.31 -8.53 -10.25
CA THR A 431 13.73 -9.78 -10.90
C THR A 431 12.67 -10.29 -11.87
N CYS A 432 11.40 -10.25 -11.49
CA CYS A 432 10.29 -10.62 -12.39
C CYS A 432 10.20 -9.64 -13.57
N ALA A 433 10.37 -8.34 -13.32
CA ALA A 433 10.42 -7.32 -14.36
C ALA A 433 11.52 -7.60 -15.39
N PHE A 434 12.72 -8.01 -14.94
CA PHE A 434 13.82 -8.42 -15.81
C PHE A 434 13.45 -9.58 -16.71
N ILE A 435 12.94 -10.66 -16.11
CA ILE A 435 12.57 -11.89 -16.84
C ILE A 435 11.55 -11.56 -17.93
N ILE A 436 10.49 -10.84 -17.57
CA ILE A 436 9.40 -10.51 -18.50
C ILE A 436 9.89 -9.59 -19.62
N THR A 437 10.63 -8.53 -19.28
CA THR A 437 11.13 -7.56 -20.27
C THR A 437 12.14 -8.20 -21.25
N LYS A 438 13.02 -9.07 -20.75
CA LYS A 438 14.04 -9.73 -21.58
C LYS A 438 13.41 -10.79 -22.48
N THR A 439 12.44 -11.53 -21.98
CA THR A 439 11.79 -12.61 -22.74
C THR A 439 10.70 -12.11 -23.69
N PHE A 440 10.13 -10.93 -23.45
CA PHE A 440 9.03 -10.36 -24.24
C PHE A 440 9.26 -10.45 -25.75
N GLN A 441 10.37 -9.91 -26.27
CA GLN A 441 10.63 -9.89 -27.72
C GLN A 441 10.84 -11.30 -28.32
N ASN A 442 11.40 -12.24 -27.54
CA ASN A 442 11.60 -13.61 -27.98
C ASN A 442 10.28 -14.38 -27.99
N ILE A 443 9.40 -14.12 -27.02
CA ILE A 443 8.08 -14.75 -26.96
C ILE A 443 7.10 -14.08 -27.95
N THR A 444 7.27 -12.82 -28.35
CA THR A 444 6.45 -12.23 -29.43
C THR A 444 6.75 -12.80 -30.83
N ARG A 445 7.90 -13.45 -31.01
CA ARG A 445 8.29 -14.09 -32.28
C ARG A 445 7.69 -15.49 -32.47
N GLU A 446 7.32 -16.16 -31.38
CA GLU A 446 6.58 -17.42 -31.42
C GLU A 446 5.13 -17.18 -31.00
N PRO A 447 4.10 -17.71 -31.70
CA PRO A 447 2.69 -17.45 -31.38
C PRO A 447 2.21 -17.93 -29.98
N GLY A 448 3.12 -18.48 -29.16
CA GLY A 448 2.87 -19.02 -27.82
C GLY A 448 2.60 -18.01 -26.70
N LEU A 449 2.78 -16.69 -26.90
CA LEU A 449 2.51 -15.70 -25.83
C LEU A 449 1.02 -15.58 -25.46
N GLN A 450 0.12 -15.99 -26.35
CA GLN A 450 -1.33 -16.05 -26.09
C GLN A 450 -1.70 -17.00 -24.94
N PHE A 451 -0.80 -17.93 -24.59
CA PHE A 451 -0.99 -18.92 -23.53
C PHE A 451 -0.41 -18.47 -22.17
N ASN A 452 0.70 -17.71 -22.17
CA ASN A 452 1.38 -17.26 -20.95
C ASN A 452 0.74 -16.00 -20.31
N MET A 453 0.21 -15.08 -21.12
CA MET A 453 -0.59 -13.94 -20.63
C MET A 453 -1.93 -14.41 -20.02
N LEU A 454 -2.55 -15.45 -20.61
CA LEU A 454 -3.75 -16.10 -20.11
C LEU A 454 -3.52 -16.84 -18.77
N LEU A 455 -2.32 -17.40 -18.60
CA LEU A 455 -1.89 -18.07 -17.35
C LEU A 455 -1.63 -17.05 -16.23
N ALA A 456 -1.03 -15.90 -16.53
CA ALA A 456 -0.84 -14.81 -15.57
C ALA A 456 -2.18 -14.25 -15.05
N VAL A 457 -3.18 -14.17 -15.92
CA VAL A 457 -4.58 -13.80 -15.61
C VAL A 457 -5.29 -14.86 -14.77
N ALA A 458 -5.13 -16.14 -15.10
CA ALA A 458 -5.66 -17.26 -14.30
C ALA A 458 -5.02 -17.34 -12.91
N VAL A 459 -3.75 -16.94 -12.79
CA VAL A 459 -3.00 -16.83 -11.54
C VAL A 459 -3.39 -15.57 -10.74
N LEU A 460 -3.71 -14.46 -11.41
CA LEU A 460 -4.28 -13.26 -10.79
C LEU A 460 -5.64 -13.57 -10.13
N CYS A 461 -6.51 -14.29 -10.85
CA CYS A 461 -7.81 -14.74 -10.35
C CYS A 461 -7.68 -15.75 -9.20
N SER A 462 -6.72 -16.68 -9.26
CA SER A 462 -6.50 -17.66 -8.19
C SER A 462 -5.87 -17.06 -6.93
N VAL A 463 -5.06 -15.99 -7.07
CA VAL A 463 -4.55 -15.27 -5.90
C VAL A 463 -5.59 -14.34 -5.28
N VAL A 464 -6.48 -13.73 -6.07
CA VAL A 464 -7.66 -13.06 -5.51
C VAL A 464 -8.54 -14.05 -4.72
N LEU A 465 -8.75 -15.27 -5.23
CA LEU A 465 -9.42 -16.36 -4.51
C LEU A 465 -8.63 -16.81 -3.26
N TRP A 466 -7.29 -16.82 -3.30
CA TRP A 466 -6.42 -17.09 -2.15
C TRP A 466 -6.49 -15.98 -1.09
N THR A 467 -6.59 -14.69 -1.48
CA THR A 467 -6.85 -13.60 -0.53
C THR A 467 -8.24 -13.70 0.12
N HIS A 468 -9.19 -14.39 -0.52
CA HIS A 468 -10.46 -14.76 0.07
C HIS A 468 -10.31 -15.87 1.13
N SER A 469 -9.32 -16.75 0.99
CA SER A 469 -8.96 -17.75 2.01
C SER A 469 -8.21 -17.17 3.20
N PHE A 470 -7.49 -16.05 3.03
CA PHE A 470 -6.72 -15.41 4.11
C PHE A 470 -7.49 -14.34 4.89
N ASN A 471 -8.56 -13.77 4.33
CA ASN A 471 -9.25 -12.61 4.92
C ASN A 471 -10.71 -12.82 5.33
N SER A 472 -11.09 -14.06 5.65
CA SER A 472 -12.33 -14.37 6.35
C SER A 472 -12.10 -15.49 7.37
N SER A 473 -11.34 -15.22 8.43
CA SER A 473 -11.96 -15.45 9.73
C SER A 473 -12.93 -14.31 9.97
N ASP A 474 -14.00 -14.22 9.16
CA ASP A 474 -15.24 -13.59 9.60
C ASP A 474 -15.57 -14.38 10.85
N ILE A 475 -15.34 -13.76 12.01
CA ILE A 475 -15.66 -14.35 13.29
C ILE A 475 -17.18 -14.53 13.24
N ARG A 476 -17.61 -15.75 12.93
CA ARG A 476 -19.01 -16.04 12.74
C ARG A 476 -19.69 -15.83 14.10
N PRO A 477 -20.86 -15.19 14.12
CA PRO A 477 -21.68 -15.17 15.32
C PRO A 477 -21.89 -16.59 15.80
N GLN A 478 -22.06 -16.77 17.11
CA GLN A 478 -22.40 -18.07 17.64
C GLN A 478 -23.60 -18.67 16.90
N ALA A 479 -23.45 -19.92 16.48
CA ALA A 479 -24.55 -20.69 15.90
C ALA A 479 -25.67 -20.82 16.94
N ASP A 480 -26.91 -20.55 16.51
CA ASP A 480 -28.12 -20.63 17.34
C ASP A 480 -28.09 -19.74 18.59
N PHE A 481 -27.65 -18.49 18.42
CA PHE A 481 -27.70 -17.49 19.51
C PHE A 481 -29.14 -17.19 19.96
N ASP A 482 -29.41 -17.41 21.25
CA ASP A 482 -30.69 -17.15 21.90
C ASP A 482 -30.54 -15.98 22.89
N LEU A 483 -31.15 -14.85 22.54
CA LEU A 483 -31.07 -13.63 23.35
C LEU A 483 -31.71 -13.82 24.73
N GLU A 484 -32.80 -14.57 24.86
CA GLU A 484 -33.50 -14.74 26.14
C GLU A 484 -32.63 -15.46 27.16
N ARG A 485 -31.92 -16.50 26.73
CA ARG A 485 -30.93 -17.21 27.56
C ARG A 485 -29.72 -16.36 27.93
N PHE A 486 -29.40 -15.38 27.08
CA PHE A 486 -28.29 -14.46 27.30
C PHE A 486 -28.65 -13.28 28.23
N THR A 487 -29.94 -13.08 28.56
CA THR A 487 -30.36 -12.02 29.49
C THR A 487 -29.88 -12.24 30.93
N GLY A 488 -29.99 -11.19 31.74
CA GLY A 488 -29.64 -11.18 33.15
C GLY A 488 -28.29 -10.54 33.43
N GLU A 489 -27.67 -10.95 34.53
CA GLU A 489 -26.46 -10.31 35.04
C GLU A 489 -25.19 -10.89 34.44
N TRP A 490 -24.24 -10.00 34.15
CA TRP A 490 -22.94 -10.31 33.58
C TRP A 490 -21.85 -9.43 34.21
N TYR A 491 -20.66 -9.98 34.40
CA TYR A 491 -19.48 -9.28 34.89
C TYR A 491 -18.45 -9.25 33.77
N ARG A 492 -17.99 -8.06 33.39
CA ARG A 492 -16.90 -7.94 32.41
C ARG A 492 -15.57 -8.18 33.12
N VAL A 493 -14.94 -9.29 32.78
CA VAL A 493 -13.78 -9.87 33.49
C VAL A 493 -12.52 -9.95 32.61
N GLY A 494 -12.64 -9.62 31.33
CA GLY A 494 -11.50 -9.49 30.42
C GLY A 494 -11.79 -8.53 29.28
N PHE A 495 -10.75 -7.90 28.75
CA PHE A 495 -10.83 -7.04 27.58
C PHE A 495 -9.53 -7.08 26.76
N ALA A 496 -9.65 -6.97 25.44
CA ALA A 496 -8.53 -6.69 24.54
C ALA A 496 -8.87 -5.44 23.73
N TYR A 497 -7.94 -4.48 23.66
CA TYR A 497 -8.14 -3.19 23.01
C TYR A 497 -6.90 -2.73 22.24
N ASP A 498 -7.07 -2.34 20.99
CA ASP A 498 -5.99 -1.91 20.10
C ASP A 498 -5.69 -0.39 20.18
N HIS A 499 -5.85 0.22 21.36
CA HIS A 499 -5.65 1.67 21.52
C HIS A 499 -4.48 1.98 22.48
N PRO A 500 -3.43 2.71 22.05
CA PRO A 500 -2.21 2.94 22.83
C PRO A 500 -2.43 3.57 24.22
N VAL A 501 -3.43 4.46 24.33
CA VAL A 501 -3.79 5.11 25.60
C VAL A 501 -4.37 4.12 26.59
N LEU A 502 -5.20 3.18 26.14
CA LEU A 502 -5.89 2.22 27.00
C LEU A 502 -4.95 1.14 27.56
N ILE A 503 -3.87 0.81 26.83
CA ILE A 503 -2.80 -0.07 27.29
C ILE A 503 -2.13 0.48 28.57
N LYS A 504 -1.90 1.80 28.65
CA LYS A 504 -1.32 2.45 29.85
C LYS A 504 -2.20 2.33 31.09
N TYR A 505 -3.51 2.22 30.92
CA TYR A 505 -4.48 2.12 32.01
C TYR A 505 -4.94 0.68 32.30
N ARG A 506 -4.36 -0.33 31.63
CA ARG A 506 -4.81 -1.73 31.73
C ARG A 506 -4.86 -2.27 33.17
N ASN A 507 -3.89 -1.89 33.99
CA ASN A 507 -3.76 -2.32 35.39
C ASN A 507 -4.70 -1.56 36.35
N LYS A 508 -5.37 -0.50 35.88
CA LYS A 508 -6.30 0.31 36.65
C LYS A 508 -7.77 0.01 36.31
N MET A 509 -8.03 -0.84 35.31
CA MET A 509 -9.39 -1.20 34.96
C MET A 509 -9.94 -2.21 35.97
N LEU A 510 -11.16 -1.96 36.43
CA LEU A 510 -11.86 -2.81 37.39
C LEU A 510 -12.93 -3.65 36.67
N ILE A 511 -13.32 -4.76 37.31
CA ILE A 511 -14.47 -5.55 36.88
C ILE A 511 -15.72 -4.67 36.91
N SER A 512 -16.50 -4.70 35.84
CA SER A 512 -17.75 -3.93 35.73
C SER A 512 -18.95 -4.86 35.66
N ARG A 513 -20.03 -4.52 36.34
CA ARG A 513 -21.28 -5.28 36.31
C ARG A 513 -22.18 -4.74 35.19
N GLY A 514 -22.86 -5.64 34.49
CA GLY A 514 -23.85 -5.31 33.48
C GLY A 514 -25.13 -6.11 33.70
N GLN A 515 -26.27 -5.49 33.44
CA GLN A 515 -27.57 -6.14 33.40
C GLN A 515 -28.16 -5.98 32.00
N LEU A 516 -28.41 -7.10 31.34
CA LEU A 516 -28.96 -7.16 29.99
C LEU A 516 -30.43 -7.59 30.05
N ILE A 517 -31.30 -6.79 29.44
CA ILE A 517 -32.74 -7.04 29.37
C ILE A 517 -33.12 -7.12 27.90
N ALA A 518 -33.81 -8.19 27.48
CA ALA A 518 -34.33 -8.31 26.12
C ALA A 518 -35.58 -7.44 25.96
N ASN A 519 -35.72 -6.81 24.80
CA ASN A 519 -36.89 -6.03 24.43
C ASN A 519 -37.83 -6.90 23.58
N GLU A 520 -39.14 -6.60 23.62
CA GLU A 520 -40.16 -7.33 22.83
C GLU A 520 -39.89 -7.31 21.30
N ASN A 521 -39.17 -6.28 20.83
CA ASN A 521 -38.81 -6.11 19.42
C ASN A 521 -37.59 -6.97 19.00
N GLY A 522 -37.05 -7.80 19.90
CA GLY A 522 -35.88 -8.64 19.67
C GLY A 522 -34.51 -7.93 19.83
N GLY A 523 -34.50 -6.66 20.21
CA GLY A 523 -33.31 -5.92 20.65
C GLY A 523 -33.01 -6.12 22.14
N ALA A 524 -32.00 -5.45 22.68
CA ALA A 524 -31.64 -5.56 24.09
C ALA A 524 -31.17 -4.24 24.71
N ASN A 525 -31.49 -4.01 25.98
CA ASN A 525 -30.97 -2.89 26.75
C ASN A 525 -29.94 -3.39 27.76
N LEU A 526 -28.73 -2.84 27.70
CA LEU A 526 -27.64 -3.13 28.64
C LEU A 526 -27.41 -1.93 29.53
N THR A 527 -27.53 -2.10 30.84
CA THR A 527 -27.04 -1.11 31.80
C THR A 527 -25.74 -1.63 32.41
N MET A 528 -24.67 -0.86 32.30
CA MET A 528 -23.37 -1.16 32.89
C MET A 528 -23.08 -0.23 34.06
N TRP A 529 -22.53 -0.79 35.14
CA TRP A 529 -22.02 -0.08 36.30
C TRP A 529 -20.51 -0.25 36.36
N THR A 530 -19.79 0.87 36.37
CA THR A 530 -18.34 0.95 36.40
C THR A 530 -17.91 1.82 37.56
N MET A 531 -16.92 1.36 38.31
CA MET A 531 -16.30 2.16 39.37
C MET A 531 -15.23 3.07 38.76
N ASN A 532 -15.32 4.38 39.03
CA ASN A 532 -14.37 5.35 38.53
C ASN A 532 -13.12 5.44 39.41
N SER A 533 -12.15 6.27 39.01
CA SER A 533 -10.88 6.47 39.74
C SER A 533 -11.06 7.07 41.15
N GLN A 534 -12.22 7.66 41.44
CA GLN A 534 -12.61 8.23 42.74
C GLN A 534 -13.41 7.24 43.60
N LYS A 535 -13.54 5.98 43.16
CA LYS A 535 -14.34 4.92 43.82
C LYS A 535 -15.85 5.21 43.88
N THR A 536 -16.38 6.05 43.01
CA THR A 536 -17.83 6.22 42.84
C THR A 536 -18.34 5.36 41.68
N CYS A 537 -19.60 4.94 41.75
CA CYS A 537 -20.23 4.06 40.77
C CYS A 537 -20.93 4.88 39.69
N ASP A 538 -20.40 4.85 38.46
CA ASP A 538 -21.04 5.45 37.29
C ASP A 538 -21.85 4.40 36.54
N SER A 539 -23.07 4.75 36.14
CA SER A 539 -23.93 3.90 35.30
C SER A 539 -24.01 4.41 33.86
N SER A 540 -24.06 3.49 32.91
CA SER A 540 -24.21 3.80 31.48
C SER A 540 -25.14 2.79 30.84
N SER A 541 -26.17 3.28 30.14
CA SER A 541 -27.15 2.44 29.45
C SER A 541 -26.95 2.48 27.94
N TYR A 542 -27.06 1.32 27.31
CA TYR A 542 -26.89 1.10 25.88
C TYR A 542 -28.12 0.38 25.35
N ALA A 543 -28.73 0.93 24.30
CA ALA A 543 -29.82 0.28 23.58
C ALA A 543 -29.25 -0.40 22.33
N TYR A 544 -29.51 -1.70 22.20
CA TYR A 544 -29.07 -2.54 21.09
C TYR A 544 -30.26 -2.92 20.21
N GLU A 545 -30.13 -2.67 18.92
CA GLU A 545 -31.11 -3.01 17.91
C GLU A 545 -30.76 -4.34 17.25
N LYS A 546 -31.79 -5.11 16.88
CA LYS A 546 -31.65 -6.44 16.26
C LYS A 546 -31.27 -6.29 14.79
N THR A 547 -30.34 -7.11 14.33
CA THR A 547 -30.00 -7.24 12.90
C THR A 547 -30.62 -8.50 12.28
N GLU A 548 -30.42 -8.70 10.97
CA GLU A 548 -30.85 -9.91 10.27
C GLU A 548 -30.12 -11.19 10.72
N LEU A 549 -28.93 -11.04 11.34
CA LEU A 549 -28.12 -12.16 11.82
C LEU A 549 -28.31 -12.38 13.34
N PRO A 550 -28.68 -13.60 13.79
CA PRO A 550 -28.73 -13.92 15.22
C PRO A 550 -27.37 -13.68 15.90
N GLY A 551 -27.38 -13.01 17.06
CA GLY A 551 -26.15 -12.71 17.81
C GLY A 551 -25.38 -11.47 17.32
N VAL A 552 -25.90 -10.75 16.31
CA VAL A 552 -25.37 -9.47 15.84
C VAL A 552 -26.35 -8.35 16.15
N PHE A 553 -25.87 -7.30 16.79
CA PHE A 553 -26.64 -6.15 17.22
C PHE A 553 -25.95 -4.85 16.84
N THR A 554 -26.72 -3.80 16.57
CA THR A 554 -26.17 -2.45 16.36
C THR A 554 -26.51 -1.55 17.54
N TYR A 555 -25.65 -0.57 17.83
CA TYR A 555 -26.01 0.53 18.72
C TYR A 555 -25.40 1.84 18.26
N PHE A 556 -26.11 2.93 18.53
CA PHE A 556 -25.61 4.27 18.27
C PHE A 556 -24.74 4.78 19.43
N SER A 557 -23.45 4.99 19.17
CA SER A 557 -22.53 5.52 20.19
C SER A 557 -22.64 7.04 20.26
N GLN A 558 -23.32 7.59 21.28
CA GLN A 558 -23.44 9.04 21.46
C GLN A 558 -22.07 9.76 21.56
N ARG A 559 -21.08 9.10 22.17
CA ARG A 559 -19.71 9.64 22.33
C ARG A 559 -18.98 9.81 21.00
N HIS A 560 -19.20 8.92 20.04
CA HIS A 560 -18.48 8.93 18.75
C HIS A 560 -19.37 9.35 17.58
N LYS A 561 -20.68 9.50 17.80
CA LYS A 561 -21.72 9.79 16.79
C LYS A 561 -21.70 8.82 15.60
N ILE A 562 -21.43 7.55 15.86
CA ILE A 562 -21.31 6.48 14.86
C ILE A 562 -22.10 5.25 15.36
N GLU A 563 -22.72 4.53 14.43
CA GLU A 563 -23.35 3.23 14.67
C GLU A 563 -22.29 2.13 14.71
N LYS A 564 -22.36 1.25 15.71
CA LYS A 564 -21.37 0.21 15.93
C LYS A 564 -22.03 -1.16 15.99
N ASP A 565 -21.40 -2.11 15.30
CA ASP A 565 -21.80 -3.50 15.33
C ASP A 565 -21.16 -4.22 16.51
N ILE A 566 -21.97 -5.06 17.15
CA ILE A 566 -21.58 -5.96 18.22
C ILE A 566 -21.95 -7.38 17.80
N THR A 567 -20.99 -8.29 17.93
CA THR A 567 -21.19 -9.71 17.64
C THR A 567 -20.87 -10.52 18.89
N VAL A 568 -21.82 -11.36 19.31
CA VAL A 568 -21.56 -12.42 20.28
C VAL A 568 -20.89 -13.58 19.55
N VAL A 569 -19.62 -13.77 19.82
CA VAL A 569 -18.77 -14.73 19.12
C VAL A 569 -18.97 -16.13 19.69
N GLU A 570 -19.01 -16.22 21.02
CA GLU A 570 -19.09 -17.47 21.75
C GLU A 570 -19.70 -17.23 23.12
N THR A 571 -20.65 -18.05 23.53
CA THR A 571 -21.22 -18.06 24.87
C THR A 571 -21.75 -19.45 25.20
N ASN A 572 -21.52 -19.87 26.44
CA ASN A 572 -22.14 -21.08 26.99
C ASN A 572 -23.37 -20.76 27.85
N TYR A 573 -23.84 -19.50 27.81
CA TYR A 573 -24.97 -18.88 28.53
C TYR A 573 -24.90 -18.89 30.07
N THR A 574 -24.24 -19.89 30.64
CA THR A 574 -24.21 -20.24 32.06
C THR A 574 -22.93 -19.81 32.77
N ASP A 575 -21.83 -19.66 32.03
CA ASP A 575 -20.50 -19.41 32.59
C ASP A 575 -19.88 -18.13 32.01
N TYR A 576 -19.69 -18.08 30.69
CA TYR A 576 -19.06 -16.94 30.01
C TYR A 576 -19.68 -16.62 28.65
N GLY A 577 -19.40 -15.41 28.16
CA GLY A 577 -19.67 -14.94 26.81
C GLY A 577 -18.56 -14.02 26.31
N VAL A 578 -18.09 -14.24 25.08
CA VAL A 578 -17.10 -13.43 24.37
C VAL A 578 -17.83 -12.56 23.36
N VAL A 579 -17.62 -11.26 23.47
CA VAL A 579 -18.31 -10.25 22.67
C VAL A 579 -17.28 -9.40 21.96
N LEU A 580 -17.49 -9.22 20.66
CA LEU A 580 -16.64 -8.45 19.78
C LEU A 580 -17.35 -7.18 19.34
N LYS A 581 -16.62 -6.06 19.32
CA LYS A 581 -17.14 -4.76 18.88
C LYS A 581 -16.26 -4.16 17.79
N TYR A 582 -16.93 -3.67 16.75
CA TYR A 582 -16.27 -3.07 15.58
C TYR A 582 -16.16 -1.54 15.72
N LYS A 583 -15.09 -0.98 15.13
CA LYS A 583 -14.76 0.45 15.24
C LYS A 583 -15.46 1.29 14.19
N ASP A 584 -15.61 0.69 13.01
CA ASP A 584 -15.83 1.38 11.76
C ASP A 584 -16.64 0.51 10.77
N ILE A 585 -17.19 1.15 9.72
CA ILE A 585 -17.98 0.50 8.66
C ILE A 585 -17.18 -0.60 7.93
N ASN A 586 -15.85 -0.54 7.99
CA ASN A 586 -14.94 -1.50 7.36
C ASN A 586 -14.66 -2.77 8.19
N LYS A 587 -15.33 -2.95 9.35
CA LYS A 587 -15.14 -4.11 10.26
C LYS A 587 -13.73 -4.24 10.87
N ASP A 588 -13.01 -3.14 11.04
CA ASP A 588 -11.79 -3.16 11.84
C ASP A 588 -12.14 -3.35 13.33
N TYR A 589 -11.61 -4.41 13.94
CA TYR A 589 -11.90 -4.81 15.33
C TYR A 589 -11.40 -3.74 16.32
N THR A 590 -12.25 -3.24 17.23
CA THR A 590 -11.81 -2.28 18.26
C THR A 590 -11.56 -2.93 19.60
N GLN A 591 -12.43 -3.88 19.93
CA GLN A 591 -12.55 -4.39 21.27
C GLN A 591 -13.04 -5.83 21.25
N LEU A 592 -12.32 -6.68 21.97
CA LEU A 592 -12.83 -7.97 22.41
C LEU A 592 -13.10 -7.89 23.92
N ALA A 593 -14.23 -8.40 24.39
CA ALA A 593 -14.59 -8.40 25.80
C ALA A 593 -15.04 -9.78 26.26
N LEU A 594 -14.55 -10.20 27.42
CA LEU A 594 -14.97 -11.42 28.12
C LEU A 594 -15.95 -11.04 29.23
N TYR A 595 -17.13 -11.63 29.19
CA TYR A 595 -18.15 -11.53 30.21
C TYR A 595 -18.30 -12.88 30.92
N GLY A 596 -18.37 -12.86 32.25
CA GLY A 596 -18.67 -14.03 33.08
C GLY A 596 -19.98 -13.84 33.83
N ARG A 597 -20.69 -14.94 34.14
CA ARG A 597 -21.82 -14.92 35.09
C ARG A 597 -21.35 -14.69 36.52
N LYS A 598 -20.06 -14.93 36.80
CA LYS A 598 -19.38 -14.63 38.06
C LYS A 598 -18.12 -13.79 37.76
N PRO A 599 -17.67 -12.98 38.73
CA PRO A 599 -16.45 -12.20 38.59
C PRO A 599 -15.18 -13.07 38.61
N ASP A 600 -15.26 -14.26 39.20
CA ASP A 600 -14.19 -15.27 39.22
C ASP A 600 -14.51 -16.38 38.21
N LEU A 601 -13.74 -16.44 37.12
CA LEU A 601 -13.87 -17.44 36.05
C LEU A 601 -12.79 -18.50 36.17
N ARG A 602 -13.09 -19.70 35.65
CA ARG A 602 -12.12 -20.79 35.56
C ARG A 602 -10.90 -20.34 34.74
N PRO A 603 -9.66 -20.66 35.18
CA PRO A 603 -8.44 -20.27 34.47
C PRO A 603 -8.43 -20.70 32.99
N GLU A 604 -9.01 -21.87 32.68
CA GLU A 604 -9.14 -22.40 31.32
C GLU A 604 -9.91 -21.45 30.39
N VAL A 605 -10.97 -20.80 30.88
CA VAL A 605 -11.80 -19.87 30.09
C VAL A 605 -11.05 -18.57 29.83
N VAL A 606 -10.29 -18.11 30.83
CA VAL A 606 -9.45 -16.91 30.70
C VAL A 606 -8.31 -17.15 29.69
N GLU A 607 -7.71 -18.33 29.71
CA GLU A 607 -6.67 -18.72 28.76
C GLU A 607 -7.23 -18.93 27.35
N HIS A 608 -8.44 -19.49 27.24
CA HIS A 608 -9.16 -19.56 25.97
C HIS A 608 -9.41 -18.17 25.39
N PHE A 609 -9.87 -17.21 26.20
CA PHE A 609 -10.06 -15.84 25.78
C PHE A 609 -8.75 -15.18 25.31
N ARG A 610 -7.64 -15.40 26.04
CA ARG A 610 -6.32 -14.87 25.66
C ARG A 610 -5.84 -15.44 24.34
N SER A 611 -5.90 -16.76 24.18
CA SER A 611 -5.49 -17.42 22.93
C SER A 611 -6.38 -16.99 21.75
N PHE A 612 -7.68 -16.82 21.97
CA PHE A 612 -8.59 -16.27 20.97
C PHE A 612 -8.24 -14.82 20.60
N ALA A 613 -8.00 -13.94 21.57
CA ALA A 613 -7.60 -12.55 21.32
C ALA A 613 -6.29 -12.43 20.52
N LEU A 614 -5.30 -13.25 20.83
CA LEU A 614 -4.04 -13.33 20.07
C LEU A 614 -4.30 -13.81 18.63
N SER A 615 -5.18 -14.80 18.45
CA SER A 615 -5.47 -15.37 17.12
C SER A 615 -6.12 -14.37 16.16
N ILE A 616 -6.85 -13.38 16.69
CA ILE A 616 -7.53 -12.34 15.90
C ILE A 616 -6.70 -11.05 15.76
N GLY A 617 -5.44 -11.07 16.23
CA GLY A 617 -4.45 -10.01 15.99
C GLY A 617 -4.25 -8.99 17.11
N PHE A 618 -4.86 -9.17 18.29
CA PHE A 618 -4.54 -8.31 19.43
C PHE A 618 -3.15 -8.66 19.99
N PRO A 619 -2.26 -7.68 20.23
CA PRO A 619 -0.99 -7.95 20.88
C PRO A 619 -1.20 -8.37 22.34
N GLU A 620 -0.31 -9.18 22.90
CA GLU A 620 -0.42 -9.69 24.28
C GLU A 620 -0.57 -8.54 25.30
N GLU A 621 0.08 -7.40 25.04
CA GLU A 621 0.02 -6.22 25.91
C GLU A 621 -1.34 -5.52 25.93
N ALA A 622 -2.14 -5.68 24.87
CA ALA A 622 -3.48 -5.14 24.72
C ALA A 622 -4.55 -5.98 25.43
N ILE A 623 -4.21 -7.21 25.84
CA ILE A 623 -5.10 -8.11 26.56
C ILE A 623 -4.96 -7.87 28.05
N SER A 624 -6.08 -7.66 28.73
CA SER A 624 -6.13 -7.47 30.17
C SER A 624 -7.24 -8.32 30.78
N THR A 625 -6.88 -8.94 31.89
CA THR A 625 -7.76 -9.72 32.75
C THR A 625 -7.62 -9.11 34.13
N PRO A 626 -8.47 -8.13 34.50
CA PRO A 626 -8.35 -7.42 35.77
C PRO A 626 -8.32 -8.37 36.96
N ALA A 627 -7.38 -8.14 37.87
CA ALA A 627 -7.28 -8.92 39.11
C ALA A 627 -8.46 -8.63 40.03
N ILE A 628 -8.94 -9.68 40.72
CA ILE A 628 -9.91 -9.52 41.81
C ILE A 628 -9.19 -8.83 42.96
N VAL A 629 -9.57 -7.60 43.28
CA VAL A 629 -9.02 -6.89 44.44
C VAL A 629 -9.87 -7.27 45.65
N GLU A 630 -9.33 -8.09 46.54
CA GLU A 630 -9.91 -8.32 47.87
C GLU A 630 -9.64 -7.08 48.74
N ILE A 631 -10.70 -6.44 49.22
CA ILE A 631 -10.63 -5.38 50.23
C ILE A 631 -11.42 -5.88 51.44
N ASN A 632 -10.72 -6.05 52.57
CA ASN A 632 -11.26 -6.38 53.90
C ASN A 632 -11.93 -7.75 54.11
N ASP A 633 -11.27 -8.87 53.77
CA ASP A 633 -11.57 -10.23 54.29
C ASP A 633 -13.04 -10.71 54.24
N THR A 634 -13.88 -10.07 53.42
CA THR A 634 -15.25 -10.47 53.17
C THR A 634 -15.47 -10.54 51.67
N LYS A 635 -15.80 -11.75 51.17
CA LYS A 635 -16.36 -11.97 49.83
C LYS A 635 -17.73 -11.32 49.75
N THR A 636 -17.76 -9.99 49.68
CA THR A 636 -19.01 -9.22 49.62
C THR A 636 -19.02 -8.41 48.34
N PHE A 637 -19.96 -8.79 47.48
CA PHE A 637 -20.33 -8.10 46.25
C PHE A 637 -20.88 -6.71 46.63
N TYR A 638 -20.18 -5.63 46.29
CA TYR A 638 -20.70 -4.28 46.55
C TYR A 638 -21.36 -3.69 45.31
N LEU A 639 -22.70 -3.69 45.33
CA LEU A 639 -23.49 -2.47 45.14
C LEU A 639 -23.70 -1.89 46.54
N GLN A 640 -23.30 -0.63 46.76
CA GLN A 640 -24.01 0.26 47.68
C GLN A 640 -24.08 1.64 47.05
#